data_AF-A0A943CKZ7-F1
#
_entry.id   AF-A0A943CKZ7-F1
#
_cell.length_a   1.000
_cell.length_b   1.000
_cell.length_c   1.000
_cell.angle_alpha   90.00
_cell.angle_beta   90.00
_cell.angle_gamma   90.00
#
_symmetry.space_group_name_H-M   'P 1'
#
loop_
_entity.id
_entity.type
_entity.pdbx_description
1 polymer ?
#
loop_
_entity_poly.entity_id
_entity_poly.type
_entity_poly.pdbx_seq_one_letter_code
_entity_poly.pdbx_strand_id
1 'polypeptide(L)'
;MINWKLLYDKFGRLNAAKKFEDLALDYVCDVYNEYTWKPTQRTRDGNRDFHNLEEDLLKIWGEAKYKKDSISLTRKDLDPTILSGLIDGHVELIIFVTNGKIPEELISRMTLGANMKGIKLSFVTGKQLSDWLVLNPEKYKIYFGEELEIDNYKVEQLIEFRKISFYEPISLDFRPNFNKVCMNIEDTFILNCIFYNSQPGNCSIELEDDAPLSFIKSDKYENPESFFVKPGLNSVSFLIRAMKEYNKVLRITLVCDHNKYHCISEKLVIKRNKQLNIYYFKQINILSGIKTVLDYFDNTIGNYAFFIHGNSGMGKSYILKSLSLDYCLNNDLTLVTFESEEKSNVNYLLICRIIIFLQYGNIFWDYKPEKIKDFCNSNSNFNIETDKKILNDILNGCFDSNIAKTVIEKLQSNFPNKYNFISSVHPKSFRVLLLDDIHNLNKTQSTLLYNLINELLASKSKTILVLAGRKKEFKTPAFEKKLLDTISNYYELDKLSEKDIKGTIQQNFNVGTTGINGFVNSLPSNLLLLNEILSNFKYSYQYNKEVSISKFIDKYINLYKEDLVFQEKFLKLKDKYYLLDILYLFKKGLRAALLYEYSGFDKKNTKNDIQILIENNCIIQIGTALLVPFHDYMISNYKKLRKGKEYNKKTGDFLVFLLNKTQNDMDTNYLLSLICKCGKTYFNYYNKSIKNLMLKYIHQSEYGTAVYFAEIFYDNISNKKKLTANEKHFLYLYADCLVHCDNQYRAKQFFQEILTKEENTSFEKYEVAVSLLNQRFWNIDLDELIEDSKMYQYTLESLFMDHLKPELIWRFRKTYESCFNRRMVTQLLIDEYKDAQISYSDGLIAIKKLSEKYNLNFQVEIATIIMDYARGNMSIRPKMSYRLFNISKQYFSKAKSENIRRFVICQIDLFVMQNILKENVDYIDFMNKVNILNEHNFLQEYVKGKLKFFACRMVDFGRINGDSRISVSFMTECINEIEKIKLNNYISLQGRERYLYNYILCYFYIIQNQYENAKAAIIENLAYVKEAGATYKIPLEHNLANLETIRRVEWFQNQCNYPENVYLLDSRFW
;
A
#
# COMPACT_ATOMS: atom_id res chain seq x y z
N MET A 1 -38.71 37.22 -5.86
CA MET A 1 -38.20 35.84 -5.66
C MET A 1 -39.37 34.96 -5.23
N ILE A 2 -39.47 33.75 -5.77
CA ILE A 2 -40.55 32.82 -5.44
C ILE A 2 -40.41 32.31 -3.99
N ASN A 3 -41.51 32.28 -3.24
CA ASN A 3 -41.55 31.69 -1.90
C ASN A 3 -41.69 30.15 -1.99
N TRP A 4 -40.55 29.45 -2.04
CA TRP A 4 -40.50 27.99 -2.16
C TRP A 4 -41.10 27.23 -0.99
N LYS A 5 -41.36 27.87 0.16
CA LYS A 5 -41.95 27.23 1.34
C LYS A 5 -43.42 26.88 1.14
N LEU A 6 -44.12 27.59 0.24
CA LEU A 6 -45.51 27.30 -0.15
C LEU A 6 -45.71 25.88 -0.64
N LEU A 7 -44.76 25.34 -1.41
CA LEU A 7 -44.78 23.94 -1.87
C LEU A 7 -44.83 22.97 -0.67
N TYR A 8 -44.00 23.20 0.35
CA TYR A 8 -43.99 22.40 1.57
C TYR A 8 -45.27 22.59 2.38
N ASP A 9 -45.70 23.84 2.58
CA ASP A 9 -46.81 24.16 3.47
C ASP A 9 -48.14 23.64 2.88
N LYS A 10 -48.31 23.64 1.55
CA LYS A 10 -49.51 23.09 0.87
C LYS A 10 -49.50 21.56 0.75
N PHE A 11 -48.36 20.94 0.42
CA PHE A 11 -48.32 19.52 0.02
C PHE A 11 -47.60 18.60 1.03
N GLY A 12 -46.94 19.16 2.03
CA GLY A 12 -46.09 18.40 2.96
C GLY A 12 -44.79 17.90 2.32
N ARG A 13 -43.87 17.37 3.15
CA ARG A 13 -42.47 17.08 2.74
C ARG A 13 -42.34 16.21 1.49
N LEU A 14 -43.02 15.06 1.44
CA LEU A 14 -42.84 14.06 0.37
C LEU A 14 -43.48 14.50 -0.95
N ASN A 15 -44.67 15.08 -0.92
CA ASN A 15 -45.35 15.52 -2.14
C ASN A 15 -44.78 16.84 -2.67
N ALA A 16 -44.24 17.71 -1.81
CA ALA A 16 -43.50 18.89 -2.25
C ALA A 16 -42.25 18.54 -3.04
N ALA A 17 -41.50 17.50 -2.61
CA ALA A 17 -40.34 17.01 -3.34
C ALA A 17 -40.72 16.46 -4.72
N LYS A 18 -41.77 15.63 -4.79
CA LYS A 18 -42.29 15.09 -6.08
C LYS A 18 -42.74 16.19 -7.03
N LYS A 19 -43.52 17.15 -6.54
CA LYS A 19 -43.93 18.31 -7.36
C LYS A 19 -42.74 19.14 -7.83
N PHE A 20 -41.68 19.21 -7.03
CA PHE A 20 -40.45 19.89 -7.43
C PHE A 20 -39.67 19.10 -8.49
N GLU A 21 -39.65 17.77 -8.43
CA GLU A 21 -39.12 16.91 -9.50
C GLU A 21 -39.88 17.11 -10.81
N ASP A 22 -41.21 17.15 -10.77
CA ASP A 22 -42.05 17.44 -11.95
C ASP A 22 -41.75 18.83 -12.54
N LEU A 23 -41.65 19.85 -11.68
CA LEU A 23 -41.29 21.21 -12.07
C LEU A 23 -39.88 21.28 -12.69
N ALA A 24 -38.93 20.54 -12.13
CA ALA A 24 -37.56 20.47 -12.64
C ALA A 24 -37.50 19.80 -14.01
N LEU A 25 -38.29 18.74 -14.23
CA LEU A 25 -38.42 18.08 -15.53
C LEU A 25 -39.00 19.05 -16.58
N ASP A 26 -40.07 19.76 -16.23
CA ASP A 26 -40.72 20.74 -17.11
C ASP A 26 -39.77 21.90 -17.46
N TYR A 27 -38.96 22.34 -16.49
CA TYR A 27 -37.89 23.32 -16.73
C TYR A 27 -36.85 22.81 -17.73
N VAL A 28 -36.34 21.58 -17.58
CA VAL A 28 -35.31 21.09 -18.52
C VAL A 28 -35.87 20.80 -19.91
N CYS A 29 -37.15 20.41 -20.03
CA CYS A 29 -37.84 20.30 -21.31
C CYS A 29 -37.90 21.63 -22.06
N ASP A 30 -38.14 22.74 -21.35
CA ASP A 30 -38.17 24.07 -21.96
C ASP A 30 -36.78 24.58 -22.33
N VAL A 31 -35.84 24.51 -21.38
CA VAL A 31 -34.54 25.23 -21.46
C VAL A 31 -33.44 24.39 -22.11
N TYR A 32 -33.52 23.07 -21.99
CA TYR A 32 -32.61 22.11 -22.64
C TYR A 32 -33.38 21.30 -23.69
N ASN A 33 -34.11 22.04 -24.55
CA ASN A 33 -35.01 21.49 -25.57
C ASN A 33 -34.28 20.81 -26.74
N GLU A 34 -32.95 20.94 -26.80
CA GLU A 34 -32.11 20.16 -27.72
C GLU A 34 -32.10 18.66 -27.39
N TYR A 35 -32.59 18.27 -26.20
CA TYR A 35 -32.71 16.88 -25.77
C TYR A 35 -34.18 16.51 -25.52
N THR A 36 -34.53 15.26 -25.80
CA THR A 36 -35.85 14.73 -25.45
C THR A 36 -35.80 14.04 -24.08
N TRP A 37 -36.55 14.55 -23.11
CA TRP A 37 -36.46 14.11 -21.70
C TRP A 37 -37.58 13.13 -21.30
N LYS A 38 -37.25 12.20 -20.38
CA LYS A 38 -38.20 11.30 -19.72
C LYS A 38 -37.92 11.20 -18.21
N PRO A 39 -38.96 11.09 -17.37
CA PRO A 39 -38.80 10.80 -15.95
C PRO A 39 -38.29 9.37 -15.73
N THR A 40 -37.53 9.15 -14.65
CA THR A 40 -37.05 7.81 -14.26
C THR A 40 -38.05 7.09 -13.34
N GLN A 41 -37.81 5.80 -13.10
CA GLN A 41 -38.59 5.02 -12.13
C GLN A 41 -38.21 5.40 -10.69
N ARG A 42 -39.18 5.49 -9.79
CA ARG A 42 -38.98 5.96 -8.39
C ARG A 42 -38.01 5.14 -7.52
N THR A 43 -37.54 3.98 -7.98
CA THR A 43 -36.58 3.14 -7.26
C THR A 43 -35.64 2.47 -8.24
N ARG A 44 -34.35 2.34 -7.88
CA ARG A 44 -33.27 1.76 -8.71
C ARG A 44 -32.97 2.55 -10.00
N ASP A 45 -33.20 3.86 -9.97
CA ASP A 45 -32.87 4.78 -11.07
C ASP A 45 -31.39 5.17 -11.13
N GLY A 46 -30.57 4.86 -10.14
CA GLY A 46 -29.17 5.29 -10.09
C GLY A 46 -28.99 6.74 -9.64
N ASN A 47 -29.86 7.24 -8.74
CA ASN A 47 -29.82 8.60 -8.18
C ASN A 47 -29.95 9.69 -9.26
N ARG A 48 -30.92 9.50 -10.17
CA ARG A 48 -31.33 10.47 -11.20
C ARG A 48 -32.85 10.51 -11.26
N ASP A 49 -33.44 11.69 -11.39
CA ASP A 49 -34.89 11.90 -11.45
C ASP A 49 -35.42 11.89 -12.90
N PHE A 50 -34.57 12.24 -13.87
CA PHE A 50 -34.90 12.23 -15.30
C PHE A 50 -33.67 12.02 -16.19
N HIS A 51 -33.87 11.55 -17.42
CA HIS A 51 -32.81 11.30 -18.39
C HIS A 51 -33.26 11.58 -19.83
N ASN A 52 -32.32 11.65 -20.78
CA ASN A 52 -32.66 11.77 -22.19
C ASN A 52 -33.01 10.41 -22.84
N LEU A 53 -33.78 10.47 -23.93
CA LEU A 53 -34.35 9.33 -24.66
C LEU A 53 -33.41 8.63 -25.65
N GLU A 54 -32.33 9.29 -26.06
CA GLU A 54 -31.44 8.78 -27.11
C GLU A 54 -30.47 7.75 -26.52
N GLU A 55 -30.82 6.46 -26.63
CA GLU A 55 -30.11 5.36 -25.95
C GLU A 55 -28.69 5.08 -26.49
N ASP A 56 -28.34 5.53 -27.70
CA ASP A 56 -27.13 5.06 -28.40
C ASP A 56 -25.97 6.06 -28.57
N LEU A 57 -26.13 7.37 -28.31
CA LEU A 57 -25.07 8.36 -28.63
C LEU A 57 -24.64 9.27 -27.46
N LEU A 58 -25.59 9.79 -26.67
CA LEU A 58 -25.35 10.78 -25.60
C LEU A 58 -26.21 10.42 -24.39
N LYS A 59 -25.64 10.04 -23.23
CA LYS A 59 -26.42 9.87 -21.99
C LYS A 59 -26.35 11.14 -21.15
N ILE A 60 -27.51 11.73 -20.88
CA ILE A 60 -27.66 12.97 -20.12
C ILE A 60 -28.65 12.75 -18.99
N TRP A 61 -28.26 13.13 -17.78
CA TRP A 61 -29.05 12.93 -16.57
C TRP A 61 -29.47 14.26 -15.98
N GLY A 62 -30.59 14.24 -15.26
CA GLY A 62 -31.02 15.34 -14.41
C GLY A 62 -31.42 14.86 -13.02
N GLU A 63 -31.10 15.70 -12.04
CA GLU A 63 -31.31 15.44 -10.61
C GLU A 63 -31.90 16.68 -9.94
N ALA A 64 -33.06 16.53 -9.34
CA ALA A 64 -33.78 17.57 -8.62
C ALA A 64 -33.52 17.47 -7.10
N LYS A 65 -33.27 18.62 -6.46
CA LYS A 65 -33.07 18.72 -5.01
C LYS A 65 -33.88 19.86 -4.41
N TYR A 66 -34.98 19.51 -3.75
CA TYR A 66 -35.80 20.45 -3.01
C TYR A 66 -35.30 20.68 -1.57
N LYS A 67 -35.21 21.95 -1.14
CA LYS A 67 -34.92 22.38 0.23
C LYS A 67 -35.99 23.36 0.69
N LYS A 68 -36.75 23.00 1.73
CA LYS A 68 -37.87 23.82 2.27
C LYS A 68 -37.51 25.30 2.46
N ASP A 69 -36.43 25.56 3.18
CA ASP A 69 -35.99 26.92 3.53
C ASP A 69 -34.88 27.42 2.59
N SER A 70 -34.76 26.84 1.39
CA SER A 70 -33.70 27.16 0.40
C SER A 70 -32.27 27.15 0.98
N ILE A 71 -32.06 26.33 2.01
CA ILE A 71 -30.76 26.17 2.67
C ILE A 71 -29.71 25.63 1.71
N SER A 72 -28.44 25.82 2.08
CA SER A 72 -27.31 25.36 1.27
C SER A 72 -27.30 23.85 1.11
N LEU A 73 -27.03 23.38 -0.10
CA LEU A 73 -26.79 21.98 -0.39
C LEU A 73 -25.44 21.56 0.17
N THR A 74 -25.36 20.29 0.52
CA THR A 74 -24.17 19.63 1.05
C THR A 74 -23.67 18.59 0.06
N ARG A 75 -22.44 18.11 0.27
CA ARG A 75 -21.87 16.98 -0.49
C ARG A 75 -22.78 15.75 -0.52
N LYS A 76 -23.56 15.53 0.54
CA LYS A 76 -24.47 14.38 0.63
C LYS A 76 -25.62 14.46 -0.37
N ASP A 77 -25.94 15.67 -0.85
CA ASP A 77 -27.07 15.91 -1.74
C ASP A 77 -26.72 15.69 -3.22
N LEU A 78 -25.45 15.87 -3.65
CA LEU A 78 -25.06 15.95 -5.06
C LEU A 78 -24.04 14.87 -5.49
N ASP A 79 -23.09 14.52 -4.61
CA ASP A 79 -22.03 13.55 -4.92
C ASP A 79 -22.56 12.17 -5.37
N PRO A 80 -23.67 11.62 -4.81
CA PRO A 80 -24.20 10.32 -5.23
C PRO A 80 -24.55 10.22 -6.73
N THR A 81 -25.13 11.26 -7.31
CA THR A 81 -25.50 11.29 -8.74
C THR A 81 -24.26 11.32 -9.62
N ILE A 82 -23.25 12.12 -9.27
CA ILE A 82 -21.96 12.16 -9.99
C ILE A 82 -21.29 10.78 -9.93
N LEU A 83 -21.21 10.19 -8.75
CA LEU A 83 -20.68 8.82 -8.56
C LEU A 83 -21.42 7.80 -9.42
N SER A 84 -22.76 7.89 -9.46
CA SER A 84 -23.58 6.98 -10.25
C SER A 84 -23.35 7.17 -11.77
N GLY A 85 -23.17 8.42 -12.22
CA GLY A 85 -22.83 8.73 -13.61
C GLY A 85 -21.44 8.22 -14.00
N LEU A 86 -20.48 8.26 -13.07
CA LEU A 86 -19.15 7.68 -13.27
C LEU A 86 -19.18 6.15 -13.46
N ILE A 87 -20.10 5.44 -12.78
CA ILE A 87 -20.28 3.99 -12.95
C ILE A 87 -20.89 3.67 -14.29
N ASP A 88 -21.94 4.39 -14.67
CA ASP A 88 -22.59 4.19 -15.97
C ASP A 88 -21.57 4.33 -17.10
N GLY A 89 -20.59 5.23 -16.94
CA GLY A 89 -19.42 5.31 -17.81
C GLY A 89 -19.72 5.91 -19.18
N HIS A 90 -20.99 6.20 -19.50
CA HIS A 90 -21.44 6.79 -20.75
C HIS A 90 -22.12 8.16 -20.56
N VAL A 91 -22.33 8.61 -19.32
CA VAL A 91 -22.93 9.92 -19.01
C VAL A 91 -21.99 11.04 -19.41
N GLU A 92 -22.51 12.01 -20.17
CA GLU A 92 -21.75 13.19 -20.61
C GLU A 92 -22.13 14.47 -19.89
N LEU A 93 -23.37 14.56 -19.44
CA LEU A 93 -23.90 15.76 -18.80
C LEU A 93 -24.82 15.38 -17.65
N ILE A 94 -24.62 16.00 -16.50
CA ILE A 94 -25.53 15.92 -15.35
C ILE A 94 -26.04 17.33 -15.05
N ILE A 95 -27.36 17.49 -15.03
CA ILE A 95 -28.05 18.74 -14.71
C ILE A 95 -28.62 18.66 -13.30
N PHE A 96 -28.08 19.44 -12.38
CA PHE A 96 -28.62 19.56 -11.03
C PHE A 96 -29.59 20.73 -10.95
N VAL A 97 -30.84 20.45 -10.59
CA VAL A 97 -31.90 21.44 -10.46
C VAL A 97 -32.27 21.60 -8.99
N THR A 98 -32.16 22.80 -8.44
CA THR A 98 -32.45 23.01 -7.01
C THR A 98 -32.96 24.41 -6.69
N ASN A 99 -33.84 24.50 -5.69
CA ASN A 99 -34.24 25.77 -5.09
C ASN A 99 -33.33 26.22 -3.93
N GLY A 100 -32.35 25.40 -3.55
CA GLY A 100 -31.36 25.72 -2.51
C GLY A 100 -30.13 26.47 -3.04
N LYS A 101 -29.27 26.91 -2.14
CA LYS A 101 -27.97 27.52 -2.49
C LYS A 101 -26.91 26.43 -2.69
N ILE A 102 -26.07 26.55 -3.72
CA ILE A 102 -24.93 25.63 -3.88
C ILE A 102 -23.65 26.39 -3.53
N PRO A 103 -22.87 25.96 -2.52
CA PRO A 103 -21.61 26.61 -2.17
C PRO A 103 -20.60 26.60 -3.33
N GLU A 104 -19.90 27.71 -3.56
CA GLU A 104 -18.93 27.83 -4.67
C GLU A 104 -17.78 26.83 -4.56
N GLU A 105 -17.31 26.54 -3.35
CA GLU A 105 -16.32 25.49 -3.12
C GLU A 105 -16.81 24.11 -3.54
N LEU A 106 -18.11 23.84 -3.36
CA LEU A 106 -18.73 22.59 -3.76
C LEU A 106 -18.78 22.49 -5.29
N ILE A 107 -19.24 23.55 -5.96
CA ILE A 107 -19.28 23.65 -7.44
C ILE A 107 -17.88 23.46 -8.02
N SER A 108 -16.89 24.24 -7.57
CA SER A 108 -15.55 24.20 -8.16
C SER A 108 -14.93 22.80 -8.03
N ARG A 109 -15.09 22.15 -6.87
CA ARG A 109 -14.62 20.77 -6.67
C ARG A 109 -15.35 19.78 -7.58
N MET A 110 -16.67 19.86 -7.67
CA MET A 110 -17.48 18.93 -8.47
C MET A 110 -17.21 19.10 -9.96
N THR A 111 -17.20 20.33 -10.47
CA THR A 111 -16.94 20.59 -11.89
C THR A 111 -15.56 20.11 -12.30
N LEU A 112 -14.51 20.41 -11.52
CA LEU A 112 -13.18 19.90 -11.83
C LEU A 112 -13.14 18.37 -11.76
N GLY A 113 -13.67 17.79 -10.69
CA GLY A 113 -13.67 16.34 -10.50
C GLY A 113 -14.47 15.57 -11.55
N ALA A 114 -15.59 16.13 -12.02
CA ALA A 114 -16.44 15.53 -13.05
C ALA A 114 -15.88 15.75 -14.46
N ASN A 115 -15.38 16.95 -14.77
CA ASN A 115 -14.75 17.24 -16.05
C ASN A 115 -13.57 16.30 -16.30
N MET A 116 -12.72 16.09 -15.28
CA MET A 116 -11.63 15.08 -15.29
C MET A 116 -12.06 13.66 -15.64
N LYS A 117 -13.36 13.38 -15.66
CA LYS A 117 -13.94 12.08 -15.97
C LYS A 117 -14.77 12.12 -17.26
N GLY A 118 -14.70 13.21 -18.01
CA GLY A 118 -15.50 13.46 -19.19
C GLY A 118 -16.96 13.83 -18.91
N ILE A 119 -17.34 14.12 -17.66
CA ILE A 119 -18.72 14.48 -17.30
C ILE A 119 -18.82 16.00 -17.12
N LYS A 120 -19.62 16.66 -17.97
CA LYS A 120 -20.00 18.06 -17.81
C LYS A 120 -21.08 18.18 -16.73
N LEU A 121 -21.01 19.24 -15.92
CA LEU A 121 -22.03 19.55 -14.92
C LEU A 121 -22.73 20.87 -15.25
N SER A 122 -24.05 20.88 -15.10
CA SER A 122 -24.86 22.10 -15.18
C SER A 122 -25.64 22.30 -13.89
N PHE A 123 -25.70 23.53 -13.39
CA PHE A 123 -26.34 23.84 -12.12
C PHE A 123 -27.46 24.87 -12.32
N VAL A 124 -28.69 24.43 -12.17
CA VAL A 124 -29.89 25.26 -12.22
C VAL A 124 -30.26 25.67 -10.79
N THR A 125 -30.17 26.97 -10.52
CA THR A 125 -30.33 27.54 -9.17
C THR A 125 -31.76 28.00 -8.89
N GLY A 126 -32.10 28.20 -7.61
CA GLY A 126 -33.43 28.68 -7.21
C GLY A 126 -33.77 30.06 -7.77
N LYS A 127 -32.77 30.90 -8.04
CA LYS A 127 -32.96 32.19 -8.73
C LYS A 127 -33.40 31.96 -10.18
N GLN A 128 -32.67 31.12 -10.91
CA GLN A 128 -32.99 30.78 -12.30
C GLN A 128 -34.37 30.14 -12.45
N LEU A 129 -34.74 29.22 -11.56
CA LEU A 129 -36.09 28.66 -11.51
C LEU A 129 -37.15 29.72 -11.19
N SER A 130 -36.85 30.65 -10.28
CA SER A 130 -37.76 31.75 -9.95
C SER A 130 -37.98 32.66 -11.15
N ASP A 131 -36.91 33.04 -11.85
CA ASP A 131 -36.96 33.90 -13.03
C ASP A 131 -37.76 33.21 -14.16
N TRP A 132 -37.55 31.90 -14.37
CA TRP A 132 -38.34 31.12 -15.32
C TRP A 132 -39.84 31.06 -14.96
N LEU A 133 -40.20 30.86 -13.67
CA LEU A 133 -41.60 30.87 -13.22
C LEU A 133 -42.26 32.25 -13.34
N VAL A 134 -41.50 33.33 -13.18
CA VAL A 134 -41.99 34.70 -13.41
C VAL A 134 -42.29 34.94 -14.89
N LEU A 135 -41.48 34.38 -15.79
CA LEU A 135 -41.69 34.46 -17.23
C LEU A 135 -42.79 33.51 -17.73
N ASN A 136 -43.14 32.48 -16.95
CA ASN A 136 -44.14 31.46 -17.27
C ASN A 136 -45.18 31.35 -16.12
N PRO A 137 -45.99 32.39 -15.87
CA PRO A 137 -46.92 32.43 -14.73
C PRO A 137 -47.97 31.31 -14.74
N GLU A 138 -48.31 30.77 -15.91
CA GLU A 138 -49.17 29.59 -16.04
C GLU A 138 -48.54 28.34 -15.40
N LYS A 139 -47.22 28.14 -15.56
CA LYS A 139 -46.49 27.06 -14.89
C LYS A 139 -46.45 27.26 -13.38
N TYR A 140 -46.28 28.50 -12.92
CA TYR A 140 -46.38 28.82 -11.49
C TYR A 140 -47.73 28.39 -10.91
N LYS A 141 -48.84 28.75 -11.58
CA LYS A 141 -50.19 28.36 -11.17
C LYS A 141 -50.38 26.85 -11.09
N ILE A 142 -49.83 26.08 -12.04
CA ILE A 142 -49.89 24.62 -12.06
C ILE A 142 -49.23 24.00 -10.82
N TYR A 143 -48.01 24.44 -10.47
CA TYR A 143 -47.25 23.81 -9.39
C TYR A 143 -47.64 24.31 -8.00
N PHE A 144 -47.89 25.62 -7.85
CA PHE A 144 -48.15 26.29 -6.58
C PHE A 144 -49.65 26.48 -6.28
N GLY A 145 -50.52 26.38 -7.28
CA GLY A 145 -51.98 26.49 -7.11
C GLY A 145 -52.46 27.90 -6.77
N GLU A 146 -51.70 28.93 -7.10
CA GLU A 146 -52.07 30.34 -6.94
C GLU A 146 -51.48 31.17 -8.09
N GLU A 147 -52.05 32.34 -8.36
CA GLU A 147 -51.57 33.24 -9.40
C GLU A 147 -50.36 34.04 -8.90
N LEU A 148 -49.41 34.28 -9.81
CA LEU A 148 -48.22 35.06 -9.51
C LEU A 148 -48.50 36.53 -9.79
N GLU A 149 -48.37 37.39 -8.79
CA GLU A 149 -48.36 38.85 -8.99
C GLU A 149 -47.02 39.26 -9.63
N ILE A 150 -47.07 39.80 -10.86
CA ILE A 150 -45.88 40.23 -11.61
C ILE A 150 -45.91 41.76 -11.74
N ASP A 151 -44.94 42.43 -11.13
CA ASP A 151 -44.58 43.81 -11.47
C ASP A 151 -43.70 43.82 -12.73
N ASN A 152 -43.86 44.81 -13.62
CA ASN A 152 -43.14 44.98 -14.90
C ASN A 152 -41.64 44.60 -14.81
N TYR A 153 -41.30 43.36 -15.19
CA TYR A 153 -39.95 42.81 -15.09
C TYR A 153 -39.24 42.86 -16.45
N LYS A 154 -38.20 43.69 -16.57
CA LYS A 154 -37.26 43.64 -17.71
C LYS A 154 -36.03 42.84 -17.32
N VAL A 155 -35.75 41.76 -18.06
CA VAL A 155 -34.53 40.96 -17.87
C VAL A 155 -33.43 41.58 -18.72
N GLU A 156 -32.55 42.38 -18.10
CA GLU A 156 -31.26 42.74 -18.71
C GLU A 156 -30.27 41.57 -18.58
N GLN A 157 -29.33 41.46 -19.53
CA GLN A 157 -28.24 40.48 -19.46
C GLN A 157 -27.29 40.88 -18.32
N LEU A 158 -27.31 40.10 -17.24
CA LEU A 158 -26.57 40.35 -16.02
C LEU A 158 -25.66 39.17 -15.75
N ILE A 159 -24.36 39.43 -15.80
CA ILE A 159 -23.32 38.48 -15.43
C ILE A 159 -22.79 38.84 -14.05
N GLU A 160 -22.80 37.86 -13.15
CA GLU A 160 -22.28 37.98 -11.79
C GLU A 160 -21.19 36.92 -11.59
N PHE A 161 -19.92 37.37 -11.53
CA PHE A 161 -18.83 36.48 -11.15
C PHE A 161 -19.01 35.97 -9.73
N ARG A 162 -18.90 34.65 -9.57
CA ARG A 162 -18.94 33.98 -8.26
C ARG A 162 -17.53 33.73 -7.75
N LYS A 163 -16.73 33.04 -8.57
CA LYS A 163 -15.40 32.61 -8.16
C LYS A 163 -14.45 32.45 -9.32
N ILE A 164 -13.20 32.83 -9.10
CA ILE A 164 -12.07 32.51 -9.98
C ILE A 164 -11.05 31.74 -9.18
N SER A 165 -10.49 30.68 -9.76
CA SER A 165 -9.52 29.83 -9.07
C SER A 165 -8.51 29.26 -10.04
N PHE A 166 -7.32 28.98 -9.52
CA PHE A 166 -6.20 28.46 -10.29
C PHE A 166 -5.86 27.06 -9.77
N TYR A 167 -5.73 26.06 -10.63
CA TYR A 167 -5.52 24.68 -10.19
C TYR A 167 -4.26 24.08 -10.77
N GLU A 168 -3.57 23.29 -9.94
CA GLU A 168 -2.52 22.40 -10.42
C GLU A 168 -3.17 21.20 -11.14
N PRO A 169 -2.79 20.92 -12.40
CA PRO A 169 -3.39 19.87 -13.22
C PRO A 169 -2.89 18.44 -12.89
N ILE A 170 -2.50 18.17 -11.63
CA ILE A 170 -1.93 16.88 -11.23
C ILE A 170 -2.64 16.35 -9.98
N SER A 171 -3.38 15.24 -10.14
CA SER A 171 -3.82 14.41 -9.01
C SER A 171 -2.67 13.51 -8.58
N LEU A 172 -2.05 13.84 -7.45
CA LEU A 172 -0.94 13.06 -6.85
C LEU A 172 -1.48 12.06 -5.83
N ASP A 173 -1.15 10.78 -5.99
CA ASP A 173 -1.53 9.69 -5.08
C ASP A 173 -3.04 9.66 -4.76
N PHE A 174 -3.88 9.87 -5.78
CA PHE A 174 -5.34 9.93 -5.67
C PHE A 174 -5.88 11.10 -4.82
N ARG A 175 -5.06 12.14 -4.59
CA ARG A 175 -5.49 13.37 -3.89
C ARG A 175 -6.18 14.33 -4.86
N PRO A 176 -7.15 15.15 -4.39
CA PRO A 176 -7.76 16.19 -5.20
C PRO A 176 -6.74 17.26 -5.58
N ASN A 177 -7.05 17.99 -6.65
CA ASN A 177 -6.24 19.12 -7.08
C ASN A 177 -6.14 20.20 -6.01
N PHE A 178 -4.99 20.86 -5.99
CA PHE A 178 -4.72 21.97 -5.09
C PHE A 178 -4.87 23.31 -5.82
N ASN A 179 -5.40 24.32 -5.11
CA ASN A 179 -5.38 25.70 -5.58
C ASN A 179 -3.91 26.14 -5.71
N LYS A 180 -3.54 26.67 -6.88
CA LYS A 180 -2.18 27.09 -7.24
C LYS A 180 -2.15 28.60 -7.36
N VAL A 181 -1.75 29.28 -6.28
CA VAL A 181 -1.58 30.74 -6.24
C VAL A 181 -0.12 31.20 -6.27
N CYS A 182 0.82 30.25 -6.19
CA CYS A 182 2.26 30.48 -6.26
C CYS A 182 2.85 29.62 -7.39
N MET A 183 3.57 30.26 -8.32
CA MET A 183 4.03 29.65 -9.58
C MET A 183 5.41 30.18 -9.96
N ASN A 184 6.09 29.48 -10.85
CA ASN A 184 7.26 30.00 -11.57
C ASN A 184 6.87 30.42 -13.00
N ILE A 185 7.67 31.29 -13.60
CA ILE A 185 7.58 31.57 -15.05
C ILE A 185 7.71 30.25 -15.84
N GLU A 186 6.95 30.12 -16.93
CA GLU A 186 6.70 28.91 -17.73
C GLU A 186 5.82 27.84 -17.08
N ASP A 187 5.42 27.98 -15.81
CA ASP A 187 4.45 27.05 -15.23
C ASP A 187 3.13 27.14 -16.00
N THR A 188 2.57 25.97 -16.31
CA THR A 188 1.25 25.83 -16.95
C THR A 188 0.25 25.31 -15.92
N PHE A 189 -0.97 25.86 -15.93
CA PHE A 189 -2.02 25.57 -14.94
C PHE A 189 -3.41 25.92 -15.47
N ILE A 190 -4.44 25.58 -14.70
CA ILE A 190 -5.84 25.75 -15.11
C ILE A 190 -6.42 27.00 -14.45
N LEU A 191 -7.00 27.90 -15.24
CA LEU A 191 -7.89 28.96 -14.79
C LEU A 191 -9.33 28.46 -14.85
N ASN A 192 -10.01 28.36 -13.71
CA ASN A 192 -11.43 28.06 -13.64
C ASN A 192 -12.23 29.32 -13.27
N CYS A 193 -13.25 29.64 -14.05
CA CYS A 193 -14.14 30.78 -13.84
C CYS A 193 -15.57 30.28 -13.62
N ILE A 194 -16.16 30.65 -12.48
CA ILE A 194 -17.55 30.38 -12.13
C ILE A 194 -18.30 31.70 -12.09
N PHE A 195 -19.37 31.80 -12.87
CA PHE A 195 -20.20 33.00 -12.93
C PHE A 195 -21.66 32.64 -13.21
N TYR A 196 -22.56 33.49 -12.72
CA TYR A 196 -23.98 33.45 -13.08
C TYR A 196 -24.21 34.32 -14.31
N ASN A 197 -25.11 33.90 -15.19
CA ASN A 197 -25.58 34.66 -16.33
C ASN A 197 -27.11 34.61 -16.41
N SER A 198 -27.79 35.71 -16.73
CA SER A 198 -29.26 35.73 -16.82
C SER A 198 -29.82 35.23 -18.16
N GLN A 199 -29.05 35.33 -19.26
CA GLN A 199 -29.49 34.99 -20.62
C GLN A 199 -28.40 34.23 -21.39
N PRO A 200 -28.72 33.37 -22.36
CA PRO A 200 -27.69 32.71 -23.17
C PRO A 200 -26.90 33.75 -23.97
N GLY A 201 -25.63 33.48 -24.28
CA GLY A 201 -24.80 34.40 -25.05
C GLY A 201 -23.46 33.82 -25.46
N ASN A 202 -22.81 34.45 -26.44
CA ASN A 202 -21.43 34.13 -26.80
C ASN A 202 -20.49 34.99 -25.98
N CYS A 203 -19.51 34.34 -25.36
CA CYS A 203 -18.55 34.97 -24.48
C CYS A 203 -17.12 34.83 -24.99
N SER A 204 -16.27 35.77 -24.62
CA SER A 204 -14.82 35.63 -24.64
C SER A 204 -14.24 36.08 -23.30
N ILE A 205 -13.02 35.64 -23.00
CA ILE A 205 -12.31 36.01 -21.77
C ILE A 205 -11.01 36.72 -22.13
N GLU A 206 -10.84 37.91 -21.57
CA GLU A 206 -9.68 38.77 -21.76
C GLU A 206 -8.96 38.95 -20.42
N LEU A 207 -7.64 38.97 -20.47
CA LEU A 207 -6.81 39.38 -19.34
C LEU A 207 -6.49 40.87 -19.44
N GLU A 208 -6.11 41.50 -18.34
CA GLU A 208 -5.64 42.89 -18.35
C GLU A 208 -4.44 43.11 -19.29
N ASP A 209 -4.29 44.34 -19.79
CA ASP A 209 -3.10 44.72 -20.55
C ASP A 209 -1.83 44.44 -19.73
N ASP A 210 -0.82 43.86 -20.39
CA ASP A 210 0.42 43.44 -19.73
C ASP A 210 0.19 42.38 -18.62
N ALA A 211 -0.85 41.54 -18.74
CA ALA A 211 -1.09 40.42 -17.85
C ALA A 211 0.15 39.50 -17.73
N PRO A 212 0.40 38.93 -16.54
CA PRO A 212 1.53 38.04 -16.32
C PRO A 212 1.28 36.62 -16.85
N LEU A 213 0.14 36.39 -17.52
CA LEU A 213 -0.34 35.09 -17.98
C LEU A 213 -0.64 35.14 -19.48
N SER A 214 -0.52 33.99 -20.15
CA SER A 214 -1.00 33.79 -21.52
C SER A 214 -1.90 32.58 -21.61
N PHE A 215 -2.90 32.63 -22.49
CA PHE A 215 -3.72 31.46 -22.80
C PHE A 215 -2.97 30.50 -23.74
N ILE A 216 -3.09 29.21 -23.46
CA ILE A 216 -2.61 28.15 -24.35
C ILE A 216 -3.83 27.58 -25.07
N LYS A 217 -3.84 27.68 -26.41
CA LYS A 217 -4.88 27.03 -27.23
C LYS A 217 -4.75 25.52 -27.11
N SER A 218 -5.86 24.86 -26.82
CA SER A 218 -5.95 23.42 -26.75
C SER A 218 -7.39 23.02 -27.03
N ASP A 219 -7.58 22.04 -27.91
CA ASP A 219 -8.91 21.49 -28.24
C ASP A 219 -9.55 20.77 -27.04
N LYS A 220 -8.78 20.57 -25.97
CA LYS A 220 -9.21 19.93 -24.72
C LYS A 220 -9.80 20.92 -23.70
N TYR A 221 -9.67 22.24 -23.93
CA TYR A 221 -10.11 23.32 -23.03
C TYR A 221 -11.07 24.26 -23.76
N GLU A 222 -11.82 25.09 -23.01
CA GLU A 222 -12.65 26.12 -23.64
C GLU A 222 -11.77 27.12 -24.40
N ASN A 223 -12.23 27.54 -25.58
CA ASN A 223 -11.50 28.52 -26.37
C ASN A 223 -11.69 29.91 -25.72
N PRO A 224 -10.62 30.57 -25.24
CA PRO A 224 -10.75 31.88 -24.59
C PRO A 224 -11.28 32.97 -25.52
N GLU A 225 -11.11 32.81 -26.84
CA GLU A 225 -11.59 33.77 -27.85
C GLU A 225 -13.09 33.66 -28.10
N SER A 226 -13.70 32.50 -27.83
CA SER A 226 -15.13 32.28 -28.07
C SER A 226 -15.63 31.00 -27.38
N PHE A 227 -16.60 31.14 -26.48
CA PHE A 227 -17.32 30.02 -25.86
C PHE A 227 -18.76 30.42 -25.56
N PHE A 228 -19.69 29.45 -25.59
CA PHE A 228 -21.12 29.70 -25.36
C PHE A 228 -21.48 29.49 -23.88
N VAL A 229 -22.29 30.39 -23.33
CA VAL A 229 -22.79 30.30 -21.95
C VAL A 229 -24.30 30.19 -21.92
N LYS A 230 -24.82 29.38 -21.00
CA LYS A 230 -26.26 29.21 -20.79
C LYS A 230 -26.75 30.13 -19.67
N PRO A 231 -28.07 30.40 -19.54
CA PRO A 231 -28.61 31.00 -18.33
C PRO A 231 -28.23 30.19 -17.09
N GLY A 232 -28.10 30.86 -15.96
CA GLY A 232 -27.74 30.23 -14.69
C GLY A 232 -26.25 30.24 -14.40
N LEU A 233 -25.84 29.28 -13.58
CA LEU A 233 -24.46 29.15 -13.14
C LEU A 233 -23.64 28.38 -14.18
N ASN A 234 -22.59 29.01 -14.68
CA ASN A 234 -21.64 28.44 -15.64
C ASN A 234 -20.28 28.25 -14.95
N SER A 235 -19.53 27.24 -15.39
CA SER A 235 -18.16 27.00 -14.97
C SER A 235 -17.32 26.65 -16.19
N VAL A 236 -16.35 27.49 -16.53
CA VAL A 236 -15.49 27.34 -17.71
C VAL A 236 -14.03 27.27 -17.29
N SER A 237 -13.24 26.47 -18.00
CA SER A 237 -11.84 26.19 -17.65
C SER A 237 -10.90 26.44 -18.84
N PHE A 238 -9.81 27.16 -18.60
CA PHE A 238 -8.82 27.54 -19.60
C PHE A 238 -7.42 27.09 -19.18
N LEU A 239 -6.60 26.70 -20.17
CA LEU A 239 -5.19 26.43 -19.95
C LEU A 239 -4.38 27.72 -20.07
N ILE A 240 -3.57 28.02 -19.06
CA ILE A 240 -2.78 29.26 -19.01
C ILE A 240 -1.34 29.00 -18.59
N ARG A 241 -0.44 29.87 -19.06
CA ARG A 241 0.99 29.86 -18.75
C ARG A 241 1.43 31.15 -18.09
N ALA A 242 2.25 31.04 -17.05
CA ALA A 242 2.91 32.19 -16.43
C ALA A 242 4.05 32.72 -17.31
N MET A 243 4.02 34.00 -17.68
CA MET A 243 4.97 34.60 -18.62
C MET A 243 6.02 35.48 -17.95
N LYS A 244 5.71 36.07 -16.79
CA LYS A 244 6.60 37.02 -16.09
C LYS A 244 6.30 37.10 -14.61
N GLU A 245 7.23 37.69 -13.86
CA GLU A 245 7.07 37.88 -12.41
C GLU A 245 5.84 38.73 -12.07
N TYR A 246 5.14 38.33 -11.02
CA TYR A 246 3.92 39.00 -10.58
C TYR A 246 3.66 38.74 -9.10
N ASN A 247 3.08 39.72 -8.40
CA ASN A 247 2.78 39.60 -6.96
C ASN A 247 1.57 40.46 -6.58
N LYS A 248 0.49 40.33 -7.34
CA LYS A 248 -0.73 41.15 -7.22
C LYS A 248 -1.97 40.30 -7.54
N VAL A 249 -3.14 40.92 -7.47
CA VAL A 249 -4.39 40.35 -7.98
C VAL A 249 -4.56 40.70 -9.45
N LEU A 250 -5.10 39.78 -10.25
CA LEU A 250 -5.29 39.95 -11.69
C LEU A 250 -6.72 40.39 -12.00
N ARG A 251 -6.90 41.40 -12.85
CA ARG A 251 -8.22 41.68 -13.43
C ARG A 251 -8.48 40.77 -14.63
N ILE A 252 -9.60 40.07 -14.57
CA ILE A 252 -10.10 39.22 -15.65
C ILE A 252 -11.39 39.84 -16.16
N THR A 253 -11.53 39.91 -17.48
CA THR A 253 -12.67 40.49 -18.16
C THR A 253 -13.40 39.41 -18.94
N LEU A 254 -14.69 39.25 -18.70
CA LEU A 254 -15.56 38.47 -19.56
C LEU A 254 -16.30 39.44 -20.49
N VAL A 255 -16.20 39.21 -21.79
CA VAL A 255 -16.95 39.95 -22.80
C VAL A 255 -18.10 39.07 -23.26
N CYS A 256 -19.34 39.51 -23.08
CA CYS A 256 -20.53 38.77 -23.53
C CYS A 256 -21.41 39.72 -24.35
N ASP A 257 -21.69 39.36 -25.60
CA ASP A 257 -22.55 40.13 -26.51
C ASP A 257 -22.25 41.64 -26.51
N HIS A 258 -20.95 41.99 -26.53
CA HIS A 258 -20.37 43.35 -26.48
C HIS A 258 -20.32 44.06 -25.11
N ASN A 259 -20.90 43.49 -24.05
CA ASN A 259 -20.78 44.00 -22.69
C ASN A 259 -19.53 43.43 -21.99
N LYS A 260 -18.82 44.27 -21.23
CA LYS A 260 -17.63 43.86 -20.46
C LYS A 260 -17.93 43.76 -18.97
N TYR A 261 -17.65 42.59 -18.39
CA TYR A 261 -17.80 42.31 -16.97
C TYR A 261 -16.44 42.00 -16.38
N HIS A 262 -16.13 42.55 -15.20
CA HIS A 262 -14.80 42.44 -14.61
C HIS A 262 -14.83 41.68 -13.29
N CYS A 263 -13.78 40.91 -13.05
CA CYS A 263 -13.52 40.23 -11.78
C CYS A 263 -12.06 40.39 -11.40
N ILE A 264 -11.79 40.30 -10.10
CA ILE A 264 -10.44 40.34 -9.53
C ILE A 264 -10.13 38.97 -8.96
N SER A 265 -8.98 38.41 -9.32
CA SER A 265 -8.53 37.12 -8.83
C SER A 265 -8.08 37.17 -7.36
N GLU A 266 -7.89 35.99 -6.75
CA GLU A 266 -7.03 35.89 -5.56
C GLU A 266 -5.61 36.39 -5.87
N LYS A 267 -4.84 36.76 -4.83
CA LYS A 267 -3.47 37.23 -5.00
C LYS A 267 -2.60 36.14 -5.62
N LEU A 268 -2.04 36.43 -6.79
CA LEU A 268 -1.11 35.58 -7.53
C LEU A 268 0.33 35.97 -7.23
N VAL A 269 1.19 34.96 -7.04
CA VAL A 269 2.63 35.10 -6.87
C VAL A 269 3.35 34.29 -7.92
N ILE A 270 3.85 34.96 -8.96
CA ILE A 270 4.69 34.36 -10.01
C ILE A 270 6.13 34.80 -9.77
N LYS A 271 7.01 33.84 -9.55
CA LYS A 271 8.43 34.07 -9.29
C LYS A 271 9.26 33.75 -10.54
N ARG A 272 10.44 34.38 -10.68
CA ARG A 272 11.44 33.96 -11.67
C ARG A 272 11.69 32.47 -11.58
N ASN A 273 11.65 31.81 -12.74
CA ASN A 273 12.13 30.45 -12.84
C ASN A 273 13.67 30.45 -12.77
N LYS A 274 14.21 29.98 -11.65
CA LYS A 274 15.66 29.82 -11.45
C LYS A 274 16.19 28.53 -12.08
N GLN A 275 15.34 27.64 -12.58
CA GLN A 275 15.75 26.41 -13.26
C GLN A 275 16.21 26.70 -14.68
N LEU A 276 17.10 25.85 -15.19
CA LEU A 276 17.54 25.92 -16.58
C LEU A 276 16.65 25.11 -17.49
N ASN A 277 16.48 25.59 -18.71
CA ASN A 277 15.91 24.81 -19.79
C ASN A 277 16.98 23.86 -20.32
N ILE A 278 16.89 22.57 -19.98
CA ILE A 278 17.82 21.57 -20.47
C ILE A 278 17.25 20.93 -21.72
N TYR A 279 18.02 20.94 -22.80
CA TYR A 279 17.70 20.13 -23.97
C TYR A 279 18.05 18.68 -23.68
N TYR A 280 17.06 17.81 -23.82
CA TYR A 280 17.28 16.38 -23.85
C TYR A 280 16.42 15.77 -24.96
N PHE A 281 17.00 15.62 -26.15
CA PHE A 281 16.27 15.21 -27.35
C PHE A 281 15.58 13.84 -27.16
N LYS A 282 16.22 12.91 -26.45
CA LYS A 282 15.63 11.58 -26.18
C LYS A 282 14.36 11.67 -25.34
N GLN A 283 14.36 12.52 -24.31
CA GLN A 283 13.19 12.76 -23.46
C GLN A 283 12.04 13.39 -24.26
N ILE A 284 12.34 14.37 -25.13
CA ILE A 284 11.35 15.01 -26.01
C ILE A 284 10.75 13.98 -26.97
N ASN A 285 11.58 13.13 -27.59
CA ASN A 285 11.12 12.10 -28.52
C ASN A 285 10.21 11.07 -27.84
N ILE A 286 10.59 10.60 -26.64
CA ILE A 286 9.76 9.66 -25.86
C ILE A 286 8.43 10.30 -25.49
N LEU A 287 8.43 11.55 -25.00
CA LEU A 287 7.21 12.27 -24.66
C LEU A 287 6.30 12.44 -25.88
N SER A 288 6.86 12.84 -27.02
CA SER A 288 6.12 12.98 -28.29
C SER A 288 5.52 11.66 -28.77
N GLY A 289 6.28 10.55 -28.66
CA GLY A 289 5.80 9.22 -29.02
C GLY A 289 4.62 8.76 -28.16
N ILE A 290 4.69 8.95 -26.84
CA ILE A 290 3.59 8.60 -25.93
C ILE A 290 2.37 9.50 -26.18
N LYS A 291 2.56 10.80 -26.39
CA LYS A 291 1.48 11.75 -26.73
C LYS A 291 0.75 11.37 -28.00
N THR A 292 1.49 10.98 -29.04
CA THR A 292 0.92 10.52 -30.29
C THR A 292 -0.05 9.35 -30.03
N VAL A 293 0.35 8.35 -29.24
CA VAL A 293 -0.54 7.23 -28.91
C VAL A 293 -1.78 7.68 -28.11
N LEU A 294 -1.60 8.60 -27.15
CA LEU A 294 -2.70 9.12 -26.34
C LEU A 294 -3.69 9.97 -27.16
N ASP A 295 -3.23 10.77 -28.12
CA ASP A 295 -4.08 11.65 -28.93
C ASP A 295 -4.87 10.87 -30.00
N TYR A 296 -4.34 9.73 -30.48
CA TYR A 296 -5.02 8.84 -31.43
C TYR A 296 -5.68 7.63 -30.77
N PHE A 297 -5.78 7.60 -29.44
CA PHE A 297 -6.37 6.48 -28.71
C PHE A 297 -7.89 6.43 -28.94
N ASP A 298 -8.38 5.41 -29.66
CA ASP A 298 -9.80 5.24 -29.97
C ASP A 298 -10.38 3.91 -29.45
N ASN A 299 -11.68 3.68 -29.69
CA ASN A 299 -12.39 2.49 -29.22
C ASN A 299 -11.89 1.16 -29.81
N THR A 300 -11.05 1.18 -30.85
CA THR A 300 -10.46 -0.02 -31.47
C THR A 300 -9.13 -0.40 -30.82
N ILE A 301 -8.49 0.54 -30.13
CA ILE A 301 -7.17 0.44 -29.53
C ILE A 301 -7.35 0.04 -28.05
N GLY A 302 -7.07 -1.23 -27.71
CA GLY A 302 -7.40 -1.86 -26.42
C GLY A 302 -6.75 -1.24 -25.17
N ASN A 303 -5.75 -1.91 -24.60
CA ASN A 303 -5.01 -1.44 -23.42
C ASN A 303 -3.53 -1.30 -23.77
N TYR A 304 -2.87 -0.24 -23.29
CA TYR A 304 -1.45 0.03 -23.59
C TYR A 304 -0.65 0.18 -22.30
N ALA A 305 0.56 -0.37 -22.31
CA ALA A 305 1.56 -0.11 -21.29
C ALA A 305 2.82 0.48 -21.93
N PHE A 306 3.40 1.45 -21.24
CA PHE A 306 4.69 2.05 -21.54
C PHE A 306 5.60 1.87 -20.33
N PHE A 307 6.86 1.52 -20.57
CA PHE A 307 7.85 1.41 -19.50
C PHE A 307 9.08 2.27 -19.78
N ILE A 308 9.25 3.33 -18.98
CA ILE A 308 10.38 4.24 -19.07
C ILE A 308 11.37 3.91 -17.96
N HIS A 309 12.58 3.50 -18.32
CA HIS A 309 13.62 3.22 -17.34
C HIS A 309 14.92 3.97 -17.67
N GLY A 310 15.78 4.12 -16.67
CA GLY A 310 17.05 4.83 -16.83
C GLY A 310 17.65 5.18 -15.48
N ASN A 311 18.87 5.73 -15.47
CA ASN A 311 19.57 6.08 -14.23
C ASN A 311 18.83 7.17 -13.44
N SER A 312 19.17 7.32 -12.16
CA SER A 312 18.62 8.39 -11.31
C SER A 312 18.92 9.79 -11.89
N GLY A 313 17.98 10.73 -11.74
CA GLY A 313 18.15 12.12 -12.20
C GLY A 313 18.07 12.35 -13.71
N MET A 314 17.58 11.38 -14.49
CA MET A 314 17.51 11.47 -15.96
C MET A 314 16.17 12.01 -16.52
N GLY A 315 15.26 12.48 -15.67
CA GLY A 315 14.03 13.15 -16.12
C GLY A 315 12.83 12.24 -16.43
N LYS A 316 12.76 11.03 -15.84
CA LYS A 316 11.59 10.14 -15.96
C LYS A 316 10.31 10.78 -15.41
N SER A 317 10.37 11.27 -14.16
CA SER A 317 9.27 11.96 -13.49
C SER A 317 8.82 13.23 -14.22
N TYR A 318 9.72 13.88 -14.96
CA TYR A 318 9.36 15.01 -15.81
C TYR A 318 8.43 14.57 -16.94
N ILE A 319 8.71 13.45 -17.64
CA ILE A 319 7.82 12.92 -18.68
C ILE A 319 6.44 12.63 -18.10
N LEU A 320 6.35 11.95 -16.95
CA LEU A 320 5.07 11.65 -16.31
C LEU A 320 4.29 12.92 -15.92
N LYS A 321 4.97 13.93 -15.36
CA LYS A 321 4.34 15.21 -15.02
C LYS A 321 3.86 15.97 -16.26
N SER A 322 4.64 15.97 -17.33
CA SER A 322 4.24 16.57 -18.62
C SER A 322 3.02 15.88 -19.22
N LEU A 323 2.94 14.54 -19.15
CA LEU A 323 1.74 13.81 -19.56
C LEU A 323 0.53 14.17 -18.68
N SER A 324 0.70 14.29 -17.36
CA SER A 324 -0.40 14.71 -16.47
C SER A 324 -0.92 16.10 -16.84
N LEU A 325 -0.04 17.05 -17.16
CA LEU A 325 -0.42 18.43 -17.55
C LEU A 325 -1.36 18.43 -18.76
N ASP A 326 -1.04 17.66 -19.80
CA ASP A 326 -1.74 17.72 -21.09
C ASP A 326 -3.05 16.90 -21.14
N TYR A 327 -3.23 15.91 -20.26
CA TYR A 327 -4.35 14.95 -20.32
C TYR A 327 -5.28 14.95 -19.10
N CYS A 328 -5.02 15.76 -18.07
CA CYS A 328 -5.76 15.71 -16.80
C CYS A 328 -7.25 16.06 -16.89
N LEU A 329 -7.68 16.99 -17.76
CA LEU A 329 -9.04 17.53 -17.70
C LEU A 329 -10.10 16.69 -18.41
N ASN A 330 -9.72 15.80 -19.32
CA ASN A 330 -10.68 15.00 -20.11
C ASN A 330 -10.50 13.49 -19.90
N ASN A 331 -9.57 13.08 -19.04
CA ASN A 331 -9.27 11.68 -18.80
C ASN A 331 -9.15 11.41 -17.31
N ASP A 332 -9.60 10.23 -16.90
CA ASP A 332 -9.42 9.76 -15.54
C ASP A 332 -7.94 9.45 -15.31
N LEU A 333 -7.19 10.45 -14.85
CA LEU A 333 -5.75 10.43 -14.72
C LEU A 333 -5.30 10.57 -13.26
N THR A 334 -4.34 9.74 -12.86
CA THR A 334 -3.65 9.92 -11.58
C THR A 334 -2.17 9.55 -11.70
N LEU A 335 -1.33 10.30 -10.98
CA LEU A 335 0.09 10.00 -10.81
C LEU A 335 0.34 9.43 -9.41
N VAL A 336 0.87 8.22 -9.34
CA VAL A 336 1.22 7.53 -8.09
C VAL A 336 2.73 7.48 -7.97
N THR A 337 3.28 7.85 -6.81
CA THR A 337 4.72 7.78 -6.54
C THR A 337 5.01 6.86 -5.35
N PHE A 338 5.81 5.81 -5.59
CA PHE A 338 6.14 4.84 -4.56
C PHE A 338 7.28 5.32 -3.62
N GLU A 339 7.18 4.94 -2.34
CA GLU A 339 8.15 5.28 -1.30
C GLU A 339 9.29 4.26 -1.24
N SER A 340 10.51 4.74 -0.97
CA SER A 340 11.70 3.89 -0.84
C SER A 340 11.80 3.19 0.53
N GLU A 341 11.14 3.70 1.56
CA GLU A 341 11.22 3.17 2.93
C GLU A 341 10.61 1.77 3.02
N GLU A 342 11.45 0.75 3.20
CA GLU A 342 11.02 -0.66 3.20
C GLU A 342 10.02 -1.01 4.30
N LYS A 343 10.08 -0.26 5.41
CA LYS A 343 9.26 -0.49 6.60
C LYS A 343 7.95 0.31 6.58
N SER A 344 7.76 1.15 5.56
CA SER A 344 6.51 1.89 5.34
C SER A 344 5.48 0.98 4.67
N ASN A 345 4.29 0.89 5.26
CA ASN A 345 3.19 0.15 4.67
C ASN A 345 2.43 0.97 3.60
N VAL A 346 2.85 2.20 3.31
CA VAL A 346 2.16 3.12 2.39
C VAL A 346 2.07 2.54 0.97
N ASN A 347 3.12 1.87 0.48
CA ASN A 347 3.08 1.27 -0.87
C ASN A 347 2.00 0.20 -1.00
N TYR A 348 1.70 -0.57 0.06
CA TYR A 348 0.59 -1.53 0.06
C TYR A 348 -0.76 -0.83 -0.06
N LEU A 349 -0.94 0.28 0.66
CA LEU A 349 -2.15 1.11 0.57
C LEU A 349 -2.32 1.69 -0.84
N LEU A 350 -1.23 2.19 -1.46
CA LEU A 350 -1.26 2.70 -2.83
C LEU A 350 -1.67 1.60 -3.83
N ILE A 351 -1.21 0.36 -3.65
CA ILE A 351 -1.61 -0.77 -4.50
C ILE A 351 -3.09 -1.11 -4.32
N CYS A 352 -3.63 -1.08 -3.09
CA CYS A 352 -5.08 -1.22 -2.89
C CYS A 352 -5.86 -0.15 -3.68
N ARG A 353 -5.38 1.11 -3.66
CA ARG A 353 -6.00 2.20 -4.43
C ARG A 353 -5.86 2.02 -5.93
N ILE A 354 -4.73 1.49 -6.41
CA ILE A 354 -4.53 1.15 -7.83
C ILE A 354 -5.55 0.08 -8.25
N ILE A 355 -5.78 -0.96 -7.45
CA ILE A 355 -6.79 -2.00 -7.76
C ILE A 355 -8.18 -1.36 -7.91
N ILE A 356 -8.58 -0.53 -6.95
CA ILE A 356 -9.86 0.19 -7.01
C ILE A 356 -9.93 1.13 -8.22
N PHE A 357 -8.84 1.81 -8.55
CA PHE A 357 -8.77 2.70 -9.72
C PHE A 357 -8.90 1.94 -11.04
N LEU A 358 -8.21 0.80 -11.18
CA LEU A 358 -8.30 -0.01 -12.39
C LEU A 358 -9.72 -0.55 -12.60
N GLN A 359 -10.49 -0.71 -11.53
CA GLN A 359 -11.88 -1.16 -11.59
C GLN A 359 -12.88 -0.02 -11.81
N TYR A 360 -12.85 0.99 -10.94
CA TYR A 360 -13.88 2.04 -10.85
C TYR A 360 -13.40 3.43 -11.26
N GLY A 361 -12.13 3.59 -11.61
CA GLY A 361 -11.50 4.89 -11.81
C GLY A 361 -11.14 5.58 -10.49
N ASN A 362 -10.64 6.81 -10.55
CA ASN A 362 -10.31 7.58 -9.33
C ASN A 362 -11.59 8.00 -8.58
N ILE A 363 -12.05 7.19 -7.63
CA ILE A 363 -13.23 7.44 -6.78
C ILE A 363 -12.87 8.01 -5.40
N PHE A 364 -11.59 8.27 -5.13
CA PHE A 364 -11.09 8.74 -3.84
C PHE A 364 -11.33 10.25 -3.58
N TRP A 365 -12.18 10.88 -4.40
CA TRP A 365 -12.56 12.28 -4.29
C TRP A 365 -13.64 12.54 -3.21
N ASP A 366 -14.34 11.50 -2.73
CA ASP A 366 -15.21 11.53 -1.54
C ASP A 366 -14.51 10.86 -0.35
N TYR A 367 -13.81 11.65 0.46
CA TYR A 367 -12.95 11.16 1.55
C TYR A 367 -13.61 10.28 2.63
N LYS A 368 -14.94 10.10 2.64
CA LYS A 368 -15.60 9.27 3.65
C LYS A 368 -15.52 7.78 3.27
N PRO A 369 -14.78 6.95 4.03
CA PRO A 369 -14.58 5.54 3.70
C PRO A 369 -15.87 4.73 3.58
N GLU A 370 -16.86 5.04 4.43
CA GLU A 370 -18.17 4.39 4.45
C GLU A 370 -18.88 4.51 3.09
N LYS A 371 -18.89 5.70 2.51
CA LYS A 371 -19.56 5.95 1.22
C LYS A 371 -18.85 5.28 0.05
N ILE A 372 -17.51 5.30 0.03
CA ILE A 372 -16.74 4.59 -0.99
C ILE A 372 -17.02 3.09 -0.89
N LYS A 373 -17.14 2.55 0.34
CA LYS A 373 -17.50 1.13 0.54
C LYS A 373 -18.90 0.81 0.08
N ASP A 374 -19.89 1.60 0.49
CA ASP A 374 -21.28 1.43 0.07
C ASP A 374 -21.41 1.49 -1.46
N PHE A 375 -20.70 2.43 -2.08
CA PHE A 375 -20.60 2.58 -3.53
C PHE A 375 -20.00 1.34 -4.21
N CYS A 376 -18.82 0.89 -3.78
CA CYS A 376 -18.16 -0.26 -4.38
C CYS A 376 -18.93 -1.57 -4.14
N ASN A 377 -19.55 -1.74 -2.97
CA ASN A 377 -20.35 -2.92 -2.65
C ASN A 377 -21.66 -2.98 -3.42
N SER A 378 -22.23 -1.83 -3.79
CA SER A 378 -23.48 -1.75 -4.56
C SER A 378 -23.28 -1.97 -6.06
N ASN A 379 -22.05 -1.80 -6.56
CA ASN A 379 -21.72 -1.82 -7.99
C ASN A 379 -20.61 -2.83 -8.33
N SER A 380 -20.40 -3.81 -7.46
CA SER A 380 -19.35 -4.82 -7.64
C SER A 380 -19.70 -5.79 -8.77
N ASN A 381 -18.95 -5.75 -9.87
CA ASN A 381 -18.95 -6.78 -10.92
C ASN A 381 -18.07 -8.00 -10.58
N PHE A 382 -17.69 -8.14 -9.30
CA PHE A 382 -16.99 -9.35 -8.82
C PHE A 382 -17.95 -10.54 -8.89
N ASN A 383 -17.49 -11.69 -9.40
CA ASN A 383 -18.32 -12.88 -9.56
C ASN A 383 -18.82 -13.39 -8.19
N ILE A 384 -20.10 -13.12 -7.95
CA ILE A 384 -21.09 -13.62 -6.97
C ILE A 384 -20.57 -14.39 -5.72
N GLU A 385 -20.92 -13.82 -4.57
CA GLU A 385 -20.93 -14.35 -3.18
C GLU A 385 -19.60 -14.59 -2.44
N THR A 386 -18.53 -15.08 -3.05
CA THR A 386 -17.24 -15.25 -2.34
C THR A 386 -16.39 -13.98 -2.20
N ASP A 387 -16.68 -12.93 -2.98
CA ASP A 387 -15.76 -11.80 -3.22
C ASP A 387 -16.03 -10.51 -2.42
N LYS A 388 -17.22 -10.34 -1.81
CA LYS A 388 -17.54 -9.12 -1.04
C LYS A 388 -16.60 -8.90 0.15
N LYS A 389 -16.13 -9.98 0.78
CA LYS A 389 -15.16 -9.90 1.88
C LYS A 389 -13.81 -9.37 1.39
N ILE A 390 -13.36 -9.82 0.23
CA ILE A 390 -12.09 -9.40 -0.37
C ILE A 390 -12.16 -7.95 -0.85
N LEU A 391 -13.26 -7.58 -1.50
CA LEU A 391 -13.50 -6.19 -1.87
C LEU A 391 -13.51 -5.29 -0.62
N ASN A 392 -14.21 -5.69 0.45
CA ASN A 392 -14.18 -4.94 1.72
C ASN A 392 -12.79 -4.88 2.36
N ASP A 393 -12.03 -5.97 2.30
CA ASP A 393 -10.64 -6.04 2.75
C ASP A 393 -9.76 -5.03 1.96
N ILE A 394 -9.85 -5.02 0.63
CA ILE A 394 -9.14 -4.05 -0.24
C ILE A 394 -9.57 -2.62 0.08
N LEU A 395 -10.87 -2.38 0.25
CA LEU A 395 -11.41 -1.06 0.57
C LEU A 395 -10.94 -0.60 1.95
N ASN A 396 -10.86 -1.48 2.95
CA ASN A 396 -10.24 -1.18 4.24
C ASN A 396 -8.76 -0.81 4.05
N GLY A 397 -8.03 -1.58 3.22
CA GLY A 397 -6.64 -1.31 2.87
C GLY A 397 -6.40 0.02 2.13
N CYS A 398 -7.41 0.58 1.45
CA CYS A 398 -7.29 1.90 0.83
C CYS A 398 -7.16 3.06 1.84
N PHE A 399 -7.53 2.82 3.10
CA PHE A 399 -7.55 3.81 4.18
C PHE A 399 -6.63 3.45 5.36
N ASP A 400 -6.22 2.19 5.50
CA ASP A 400 -5.30 1.74 6.56
C ASP A 400 -4.14 0.92 5.95
N SER A 401 -2.91 1.39 6.15
CA SER A 401 -1.71 0.80 5.58
C SER A 401 -1.38 -0.59 6.15
N ASN A 402 -1.70 -0.85 7.42
CA ASN A 402 -1.47 -2.15 8.06
C ASN A 402 -2.45 -3.18 7.52
N ILE A 403 -3.74 -2.80 7.41
CA ILE A 403 -4.73 -3.66 6.76
C ILE A 403 -4.34 -3.91 5.31
N ALA A 404 -3.90 -2.87 4.59
CA ALA A 404 -3.45 -3.00 3.20
C ALA A 404 -2.36 -4.05 3.05
N LYS A 405 -1.36 -4.06 3.94
CA LYS A 405 -0.29 -5.06 3.92
C LYS A 405 -0.86 -6.48 4.00
N THR A 406 -1.67 -6.77 5.02
CA THR A 406 -2.29 -8.09 5.21
C THR A 406 -3.11 -8.51 3.99
N VAL A 407 -3.87 -7.57 3.43
CA VAL A 407 -4.76 -7.83 2.29
C VAL A 407 -3.95 -8.10 1.03
N ILE A 408 -2.96 -7.28 0.71
CA ILE A 408 -2.12 -7.48 -0.48
C ILE A 408 -1.30 -8.78 -0.38
N GLU A 409 -0.79 -9.14 0.79
CA GLU A 409 -0.10 -10.42 1.02
C GLU A 409 -1.04 -11.61 0.82
N LYS A 410 -2.29 -11.51 1.30
CA LYS A 410 -3.34 -12.49 1.06
C LYS A 410 -3.80 -12.55 -0.41
N LEU A 411 -3.81 -11.45 -1.13
CA LEU A 411 -4.20 -11.42 -2.54
C LEU A 411 -3.11 -12.01 -3.45
N GLN A 412 -1.85 -11.63 -3.21
CA GLN A 412 -0.71 -12.16 -3.95
C GLN A 412 -0.64 -13.68 -3.83
N SER A 413 -0.92 -14.22 -2.63
CA SER A 413 -0.93 -15.67 -2.41
C SER A 413 -2.05 -16.42 -3.14
N ASN A 414 -3.05 -15.72 -3.68
CA ASN A 414 -4.17 -16.37 -4.35
C ASN A 414 -4.23 -16.11 -5.87
N PHE A 415 -3.41 -15.20 -6.39
CA PHE A 415 -3.27 -14.87 -7.81
C PHE A 415 -2.40 -15.91 -8.55
N PRO A 416 -2.63 -16.26 -9.84
CA PRO A 416 -3.62 -15.73 -10.78
C PRO A 416 -4.93 -16.52 -10.92
N ASN A 417 -5.07 -17.69 -10.29
CA ASN A 417 -6.13 -18.64 -10.66
C ASN A 417 -7.50 -18.41 -9.98
N LYS A 418 -7.72 -17.31 -9.24
CA LYS A 418 -8.95 -17.15 -8.43
C LYS A 418 -9.64 -15.78 -8.52
N TYR A 419 -8.94 -14.70 -8.88
CA TYR A 419 -9.52 -13.35 -8.86
C TYR A 419 -9.17 -12.61 -10.15
N ASN A 420 -10.18 -12.07 -10.82
CA ASN A 420 -10.02 -11.04 -11.83
C ASN A 420 -10.43 -9.71 -11.20
N PHE A 421 -9.49 -8.78 -11.07
CA PHE A 421 -9.74 -7.44 -10.51
C PHE A 421 -10.16 -6.41 -11.54
N ILE A 422 -9.92 -6.66 -12.83
CA ILE A 422 -10.15 -5.71 -13.91
C ILE A 422 -11.37 -6.17 -14.71
N SER A 423 -12.47 -5.43 -14.58
CA SER A 423 -13.69 -5.71 -15.33
C SER A 423 -13.54 -5.42 -16.82
N SER A 424 -14.31 -6.14 -17.63
CA SER A 424 -14.43 -5.91 -19.08
C SER A 424 -15.41 -4.79 -19.44
N VAL A 425 -15.92 -4.03 -18.47
CA VAL A 425 -16.85 -2.93 -18.74
C VAL A 425 -16.11 -1.81 -19.47
N HIS A 426 -16.71 -1.29 -20.55
CA HIS A 426 -16.11 -0.29 -21.42
C HIS A 426 -16.48 1.13 -20.97
N PRO A 427 -15.66 1.85 -20.18
CA PRO A 427 -15.91 3.27 -19.95
C PRO A 427 -15.81 4.05 -21.27
N LYS A 428 -16.53 5.17 -21.40
CA LYS A 428 -16.44 6.05 -22.57
C LYS A 428 -15.13 6.85 -22.56
N SER A 429 -14.69 7.35 -21.40
CA SER A 429 -13.37 7.97 -21.20
C SER A 429 -12.28 6.93 -20.93
N PHE A 430 -11.10 7.06 -21.55
CA PHE A 430 -9.98 6.19 -21.22
C PHE A 430 -9.29 6.62 -19.90
N ARG A 431 -8.76 5.63 -19.17
CA ARG A 431 -8.08 5.82 -17.89
C ARG A 431 -6.58 5.93 -18.12
N VAL A 432 -5.91 6.88 -17.48
CA VAL A 432 -4.44 7.04 -17.56
C VAL A 432 -3.83 6.88 -16.17
N LEU A 433 -3.12 5.77 -15.97
CA LEU A 433 -2.41 5.51 -14.72
C LEU A 433 -0.91 5.75 -14.91
N LEU A 434 -0.36 6.75 -14.21
CA LEU A 434 1.05 7.06 -14.22
C LEU A 434 1.68 6.54 -12.92
N LEU A 435 2.65 5.63 -13.02
CA LEU A 435 3.30 5.01 -11.87
C LEU A 435 4.78 5.38 -11.86
N ASP A 436 5.21 6.18 -10.89
CA ASP A 436 6.60 6.59 -10.71
C ASP A 436 7.28 5.81 -9.58
N ASP A 437 8.61 5.72 -9.67
CA ASP A 437 9.46 5.08 -8.65
C ASP A 437 9.16 3.59 -8.39
N ILE A 438 8.70 2.83 -9.39
CA ILE A 438 8.28 1.42 -9.23
C ILE A 438 9.39 0.47 -8.75
N HIS A 439 10.65 0.88 -8.89
CA HIS A 439 11.82 0.14 -8.42
C HIS A 439 11.86 -0.01 -6.89
N ASN A 440 11.11 0.83 -6.16
CA ASN A 440 11.01 0.80 -4.70
C ASN A 440 10.06 -0.28 -4.15
N LEU A 441 9.31 -0.97 -5.01
CA LEU A 441 8.37 -2.01 -4.61
C LEU A 441 9.09 -3.28 -4.14
N ASN A 442 8.66 -3.82 -3.01
CA ASN A 442 9.15 -5.10 -2.52
C ASN A 442 8.62 -6.28 -3.37
N LYS A 443 9.01 -7.51 -3.02
CA LYS A 443 8.67 -8.71 -3.80
C LYS A 443 7.16 -8.95 -3.89
N THR A 444 6.41 -8.83 -2.79
CA THR A 444 4.95 -8.98 -2.76
C THR A 444 4.26 -7.94 -3.63
N GLN A 445 4.64 -6.67 -3.43
CA GLN A 445 4.07 -5.52 -4.10
C GLN A 445 4.31 -5.56 -5.62
N SER A 446 5.56 -5.82 -6.02
CA SER A 446 5.94 -5.93 -7.44
C SER A 446 5.31 -7.12 -8.14
N THR A 447 5.18 -8.26 -7.46
CA THR A 447 4.51 -9.45 -8.01
C THR A 447 3.04 -9.18 -8.29
N LEU A 448 2.32 -8.58 -7.33
CA LEU A 448 0.91 -8.25 -7.54
C LEU A 448 0.73 -7.17 -8.61
N LEU A 449 1.58 -6.13 -8.63
CA LEU A 449 1.51 -5.11 -9.66
C LEU A 449 1.77 -5.70 -11.05
N TYR A 450 2.76 -6.59 -11.20
CA TYR A 450 3.02 -7.29 -12.45
C TYR A 450 1.80 -8.09 -12.92
N ASN A 451 1.15 -8.79 -12.00
CA ASN A 451 -0.05 -9.56 -12.29
C ASN A 451 -1.21 -8.67 -12.74
N LEU A 452 -1.43 -7.53 -12.09
CA LEU A 452 -2.42 -6.54 -12.51
C LEU A 452 -2.10 -5.98 -13.90
N ILE A 453 -0.83 -5.78 -14.23
CA ILE A 453 -0.40 -5.34 -15.57
C ILE A 453 -0.76 -6.38 -16.64
N ASN A 454 -0.50 -7.66 -16.37
CA ASN A 454 -0.85 -8.74 -17.29
C ASN A 454 -2.37 -8.85 -17.49
N GLU A 455 -3.12 -8.80 -16.39
CA GLU A 455 -4.58 -8.79 -16.45
C GLU A 455 -5.09 -7.57 -17.23
N LEU A 456 -4.48 -6.41 -17.02
CA LEU A 456 -4.82 -5.18 -17.75
C LEU A 456 -4.59 -5.39 -19.25
N LEU A 457 -3.39 -5.79 -19.66
CA LEU A 457 -3.05 -5.99 -21.06
C LEU A 457 -3.90 -7.07 -21.75
N ALA A 458 -4.39 -8.06 -21.00
CA ALA A 458 -5.31 -9.09 -21.51
C ALA A 458 -6.79 -8.62 -21.57
N SER A 459 -7.15 -7.57 -20.83
CA SER A 459 -8.51 -7.02 -20.78
C SER A 459 -8.74 -5.94 -21.85
N LYS A 460 -9.99 -5.46 -21.96
CA LYS A 460 -10.40 -4.34 -22.85
C LYS A 460 -10.93 -3.14 -22.05
N SER A 461 -10.21 -2.77 -21.00
CA SER A 461 -10.64 -1.77 -20.01
C SER A 461 -10.39 -0.31 -20.39
N LYS A 462 -9.86 -0.03 -21.59
CA LYS A 462 -9.47 1.31 -22.10
C LYS A 462 -8.56 2.08 -21.13
N THR A 463 -7.47 1.44 -20.73
CA THR A 463 -6.50 1.96 -19.79
C THR A 463 -5.13 2.06 -20.44
N ILE A 464 -4.50 3.22 -20.27
CA ILE A 464 -3.10 3.46 -20.59
C ILE A 464 -2.31 3.50 -19.29
N LEU A 465 -1.28 2.67 -19.22
CA LEU A 465 -0.39 2.59 -18.08
C LEU A 465 1.01 3.11 -18.48
N VAL A 466 1.54 4.08 -17.75
CA VAL A 466 2.92 4.54 -17.94
C VAL A 466 3.72 4.30 -16.67
N LEU A 467 4.71 3.43 -16.75
CA LEU A 467 5.55 2.97 -15.66
C LEU A 467 6.93 3.64 -15.75
N ALA A 468 7.44 4.17 -14.63
CA ALA A 468 8.77 4.74 -14.54
C ALA A 468 9.61 4.08 -13.43
N GLY A 469 10.82 3.62 -13.79
CA GLY A 469 11.72 2.90 -12.88
C GLY A 469 13.20 3.26 -13.04
N ARG A 470 14.03 2.91 -12.05
CA ARG A 470 15.48 3.11 -12.13
C ARG A 470 16.15 1.82 -12.59
N LYS A 471 16.90 1.93 -13.69
CA LYS A 471 17.57 0.78 -14.33
C LYS A 471 18.51 0.10 -13.33
N LYS A 472 18.40 -1.22 -13.17
CA LYS A 472 19.24 -2.04 -12.26
C LYS A 472 19.17 -1.68 -10.76
N GLU A 473 18.23 -0.84 -10.34
CA GLU A 473 18.04 -0.44 -8.93
C GLU A 473 16.72 -0.98 -8.33
N PHE A 474 16.09 -1.96 -9.00
CA PHE A 474 14.88 -2.59 -8.49
C PHE A 474 15.18 -3.45 -7.27
N LYS A 475 14.42 -3.24 -6.16
CA LYS A 475 14.47 -4.13 -4.99
C LYS A 475 14.20 -5.59 -5.34
N THR A 476 13.40 -5.81 -6.40
CA THR A 476 13.14 -7.13 -6.98
C THR A 476 13.62 -7.15 -8.43
N PRO A 477 14.88 -7.57 -8.72
CA PRO A 477 15.43 -7.56 -10.08
C PRO A 477 14.61 -8.36 -11.10
N ALA A 478 13.96 -9.44 -10.66
CA ALA A 478 13.07 -10.25 -11.50
C ALA A 478 11.86 -9.45 -12.03
N PHE A 479 11.43 -8.40 -11.33
CA PHE A 479 10.33 -7.55 -11.76
C PHE A 479 10.75 -6.68 -12.97
N GLU A 480 11.95 -6.09 -12.94
CA GLU A 480 12.48 -5.30 -14.07
C GLU A 480 12.53 -6.15 -15.34
N LYS A 481 13.07 -7.38 -15.23
CA LYS A 481 13.13 -8.32 -16.36
C LYS A 481 11.74 -8.64 -16.90
N LYS A 482 10.80 -9.00 -16.02
CA LYS A 482 9.41 -9.30 -16.40
C LYS A 482 8.73 -8.14 -17.14
N LEU A 483 8.96 -6.89 -16.73
CA LEU A 483 8.41 -5.72 -17.41
C LEU A 483 9.00 -5.56 -18.81
N LEU A 484 10.31 -5.74 -18.98
CA LEU A 484 10.96 -5.70 -20.29
C LEU A 484 10.47 -6.81 -21.22
N ASP A 485 10.21 -8.01 -20.67
CA ASP A 485 9.72 -9.15 -21.46
C ASP A 485 8.23 -8.99 -21.85
N THR A 486 7.45 -8.24 -21.08
CA THR A 486 5.98 -8.13 -21.25
C THR A 486 5.56 -6.87 -22.01
N ILE A 487 6.25 -5.75 -21.81
CA ILE A 487 5.86 -4.44 -22.34
C ILE A 487 6.68 -4.12 -23.59
N SER A 488 6.03 -4.12 -24.74
CA SER A 488 6.66 -3.81 -26.03
C SER A 488 7.10 -2.34 -26.15
N ASN A 489 6.35 -1.40 -25.58
CA ASN A 489 6.68 0.04 -25.62
C ASN A 489 7.61 0.44 -24.46
N TYR A 490 8.81 -0.12 -24.44
CA TYR A 490 9.83 0.25 -23.45
C TYR A 490 10.78 1.33 -23.99
N TYR A 491 11.17 2.27 -23.14
CA TYR A 491 12.07 3.36 -23.46
C TYR A 491 13.17 3.49 -22.41
N GLU A 492 14.42 3.61 -22.84
CA GLU A 492 15.54 3.89 -21.97
C GLU A 492 15.93 5.38 -22.03
N LEU A 493 16.05 6.05 -20.88
CA LEU A 493 16.68 7.36 -20.75
C LEU A 493 18.16 7.21 -20.40
N ASP A 494 18.99 7.24 -21.44
CA ASP A 494 20.46 7.18 -21.37
C ASP A 494 21.08 8.54 -21.07
N LYS A 495 22.40 8.55 -20.83
CA LYS A 495 23.22 9.75 -20.64
C LYS A 495 22.96 10.84 -21.70
N LEU A 496 23.07 12.10 -21.31
CA LEU A 496 23.00 13.25 -22.22
C LEU A 496 24.10 13.16 -23.28
N SER A 497 23.74 13.44 -24.54
CA SER A 497 24.69 13.53 -25.65
C SER A 497 25.43 14.87 -25.64
N GLU A 498 26.55 14.96 -26.36
CA GLU A 498 27.27 16.22 -26.55
C GLU A 498 26.36 17.31 -27.16
N LYS A 499 25.46 16.91 -28.07
CA LYS A 499 24.48 17.80 -28.69
C LYS A 499 23.48 18.36 -27.68
N ASP A 500 23.02 17.54 -26.74
CA ASP A 500 22.10 17.95 -25.65
C ASP A 500 22.76 19.02 -24.77
N ILE A 501 24.00 18.76 -24.32
CA ILE A 501 24.75 19.66 -23.43
C ILE A 501 25.06 20.98 -24.16
N LYS A 502 25.52 20.90 -25.41
CA LYS A 502 25.83 22.08 -26.23
C LYS A 502 24.59 22.94 -26.47
N GLY A 503 23.46 22.33 -26.86
CA GLY A 503 22.20 23.05 -27.05
C GLY A 503 21.73 23.73 -25.76
N THR A 504 21.87 23.05 -24.62
CA THR A 504 21.53 23.59 -23.30
C THR A 504 22.34 24.85 -22.97
N ILE A 505 23.66 24.82 -23.20
CA ILE A 505 24.53 25.97 -22.93
C ILE A 505 24.18 27.13 -23.87
N GLN A 506 24.02 26.86 -25.16
CA GLN A 506 23.73 27.88 -26.17
C GLN A 506 22.46 28.66 -25.84
N GLN A 507 21.37 27.98 -25.48
CA GLN A 507 20.10 28.62 -25.17
C GLN A 507 20.12 29.38 -23.84
N ASN A 508 20.77 28.85 -22.81
CA ASN A 508 20.71 29.47 -21.48
C ASN A 508 21.72 30.61 -21.29
N PHE A 509 22.79 30.67 -22.08
CA PHE A 509 23.89 31.62 -21.91
C PHE A 509 24.18 32.47 -23.16
N ASN A 510 23.49 32.26 -24.29
CA ASN A 510 23.67 33.01 -25.54
C ASN A 510 25.13 33.04 -26.05
N VAL A 511 25.86 31.91 -25.96
CA VAL A 511 27.28 31.79 -26.36
C VAL A 511 27.40 31.14 -27.75
N GLY A 512 28.30 31.66 -28.60
CA GLY A 512 28.59 31.11 -29.94
C GLY A 512 29.24 29.72 -29.94
N THR A 513 29.21 29.02 -31.08
CA THR A 513 29.64 27.60 -31.22
C THR A 513 31.13 27.35 -31.02
N THR A 514 31.99 28.34 -31.29
CA THR A 514 33.46 28.17 -31.38
C THR A 514 34.17 28.05 -30.02
N GLY A 515 33.58 28.58 -28.94
CA GLY A 515 34.15 28.52 -27.58
C GLY A 515 33.68 27.35 -26.71
N ILE A 516 32.64 26.64 -27.13
CA ILE A 516 31.95 25.63 -26.30
C ILE A 516 32.61 24.24 -26.43
N ASN A 517 33.05 23.86 -27.63
CA ASN A 517 33.53 22.50 -27.94
C ASN A 517 34.70 22.03 -27.05
N GLY A 518 35.52 22.94 -26.51
CA GLY A 518 36.69 22.59 -25.69
C GLY A 518 36.38 21.97 -24.32
N PHE A 519 35.17 22.15 -23.78
CA PHE A 519 34.81 21.68 -22.43
C PHE A 519 33.47 20.93 -22.34
N VAL A 520 32.71 20.75 -23.43
CA VAL A 520 31.44 19.98 -23.37
C VAL A 520 31.66 18.56 -22.84
N ASN A 521 32.74 17.91 -23.29
CA ASN A 521 33.09 16.54 -22.91
C ASN A 521 33.50 16.39 -21.44
N SER A 522 33.81 17.50 -20.74
CA SER A 522 34.18 17.47 -19.33
C SER A 522 33.00 17.74 -18.38
N LEU A 523 31.82 18.10 -18.92
CA LEU A 523 30.59 18.30 -18.14
C LEU A 523 29.84 16.99 -17.82
N PRO A 524 28.99 16.99 -16.79
CA PRO A 524 28.18 15.82 -16.47
C PRO A 524 27.25 15.44 -17.62
N SER A 525 27.18 14.15 -17.90
CA SER A 525 26.16 13.59 -18.79
C SER A 525 24.89 13.17 -18.05
N ASN A 526 24.83 13.35 -16.73
CA ASN A 526 23.62 13.22 -15.93
C ASN A 526 22.85 14.55 -15.91
N LEU A 527 21.56 14.50 -16.24
CA LEU A 527 20.73 15.70 -16.40
C LEU A 527 20.60 16.52 -15.11
N LEU A 528 20.37 15.88 -13.96
CA LEU A 528 20.24 16.57 -12.68
C LEU A 528 21.55 17.26 -12.26
N LEU A 529 22.69 16.57 -12.41
CA LEU A 529 24.01 17.13 -12.09
C LEU A 529 24.35 18.30 -13.02
N LEU A 530 24.08 18.16 -14.32
CA LEU A 530 24.28 19.25 -15.27
C LEU A 530 23.42 20.47 -14.91
N ASN A 531 22.15 20.25 -14.57
CA ASN A 531 21.25 21.31 -14.12
C ASN A 531 21.81 22.08 -12.92
N GLU A 532 22.30 21.36 -11.91
CA GLU A 532 22.83 21.97 -10.70
C GLU A 532 24.08 22.81 -10.99
N ILE A 533 25.05 22.27 -11.76
CA ILE A 533 26.29 22.98 -12.09
C ILE A 533 25.99 24.24 -12.90
N LEU A 534 25.20 24.09 -13.97
CA LEU A 534 24.90 25.21 -14.85
C LEU A 534 23.98 26.25 -14.17
N SER A 535 23.06 25.85 -13.29
CA SER A 535 22.21 26.80 -12.57
C SER A 535 23.04 27.68 -11.64
N ASN A 536 24.00 27.08 -10.93
CA ASN A 536 24.96 27.81 -10.11
C ASN A 536 25.88 28.71 -10.96
N PHE A 537 26.22 28.27 -12.18
CA PHE A 537 26.97 29.09 -13.13
C PHE A 537 26.17 30.31 -13.56
N LYS A 538 24.90 30.13 -13.97
CA LYS A 538 24.01 31.23 -14.40
C LYS A 538 23.87 32.29 -13.33
N TYR A 539 23.68 31.87 -12.07
CA TYR A 539 23.64 32.80 -10.94
C TYR A 539 24.94 33.61 -10.80
N SER A 540 26.10 32.94 -10.84
CA SER A 540 27.42 33.58 -10.71
C SER A 540 27.76 34.48 -11.90
N TYR A 541 27.42 34.06 -13.11
CA TYR A 541 27.66 34.77 -14.37
C TYR A 541 26.83 36.05 -14.46
N GLN A 542 25.55 36.00 -14.05
CA GLN A 542 24.67 37.17 -14.05
C GLN A 542 25.07 38.23 -13.00
N TYR A 543 25.62 37.83 -11.85
CA TYR A 543 25.98 38.75 -10.76
C TYR A 543 27.42 39.26 -10.79
N ASN A 544 28.41 38.43 -11.16
CA ASN A 544 29.82 38.78 -10.99
C ASN A 544 30.52 39.34 -12.24
N LYS A 545 29.82 39.42 -13.38
CA LYS A 545 30.24 39.98 -14.69
C LYS A 545 31.62 39.59 -15.27
N GLU A 546 32.47 38.82 -14.60
CA GLU A 546 33.80 38.41 -15.11
C GLU A 546 34.28 37.08 -14.48
N VAL A 547 33.59 35.97 -14.74
CA VAL A 547 34.19 34.64 -14.53
C VAL A 547 34.27 33.95 -15.87
N SER A 548 35.48 33.63 -16.35
CA SER A 548 35.63 32.82 -17.56
C SER A 548 34.92 31.49 -17.36
N ILE A 549 34.14 31.08 -18.34
CA ILE A 549 33.38 29.81 -18.33
C ILE A 549 34.32 28.64 -17.94
N SER A 550 35.56 28.66 -18.45
CA SER A 550 36.61 27.71 -18.11
C SER A 550 36.94 27.64 -16.61
N LYS A 551 37.26 28.75 -15.94
CA LYS A 551 37.65 28.75 -14.51
C LYS A 551 36.52 28.29 -13.58
N PHE A 552 35.27 28.63 -13.91
CA PHE A 552 34.12 28.16 -13.14
C PHE A 552 33.91 26.65 -13.33
N ILE A 553 33.97 26.20 -14.57
CA ILE A 553 33.78 24.79 -14.93
C ILE A 553 34.90 23.94 -14.34
N ASP A 554 36.16 24.37 -14.35
CA ASP A 554 37.28 23.68 -13.70
C ASP A 554 37.07 23.48 -12.18
N LYS A 555 36.54 24.50 -11.49
CA LYS A 555 36.19 24.40 -10.06
C LYS A 555 35.13 23.32 -9.79
N TYR A 556 34.13 23.19 -10.66
CA TYR A 556 33.05 22.21 -10.49
C TYR A 556 33.38 20.82 -11.06
N ILE A 557 34.21 20.72 -12.10
CA ILE A 557 34.73 19.46 -12.65
C ILE A 557 35.60 18.75 -11.60
N ASN A 558 36.41 19.47 -10.84
CA ASN A 558 37.18 18.87 -9.75
C ASN A 558 36.29 18.26 -8.65
N LEU A 559 35.10 18.83 -8.43
CA LEU A 559 34.09 18.30 -7.51
C LEU A 559 33.24 17.16 -8.13
N TYR A 560 33.29 16.98 -9.46
CA TYR A 560 32.47 16.02 -10.20
C TYR A 560 32.95 14.57 -10.09
N LYS A 561 34.22 14.33 -9.69
CA LYS A 561 34.80 12.99 -9.64
C LYS A 561 34.24 12.09 -8.52
N GLU A 562 33.54 12.66 -7.54
CA GLU A 562 32.89 11.94 -6.44
C GLU A 562 31.57 12.66 -6.09
N ASP A 563 30.62 12.07 -5.39
CA ASP A 563 29.29 12.61 -5.01
C ASP A 563 29.27 13.98 -4.24
N LEU A 564 30.35 14.77 -4.30
CA LEU A 564 30.68 15.96 -3.53
C LEU A 564 29.89 17.23 -3.93
N VAL A 565 29.42 17.35 -5.18
CA VAL A 565 28.74 18.57 -5.67
C VAL A 565 27.56 18.96 -4.79
N PHE A 566 26.69 18.02 -4.44
CA PHE A 566 25.56 18.28 -3.55
C PHE A 566 25.95 18.34 -2.07
N GLN A 567 27.00 17.64 -1.65
CA GLN A 567 27.48 17.70 -0.27
C GLN A 567 28.04 19.09 0.07
N GLU A 568 28.85 19.68 -0.82
CA GLU A 568 29.35 21.05 -0.74
C GLU A 568 28.22 22.08 -0.62
N LYS A 569 27.14 21.88 -1.38
CA LYS A 569 25.93 22.71 -1.28
C LYS A 569 25.32 22.66 0.12
N PHE A 570 25.16 21.47 0.69
CA PHE A 570 24.62 21.34 2.05
C PHE A 570 25.56 21.90 3.11
N LEU A 571 26.89 21.79 2.94
CA LEU A 571 27.86 22.37 3.88
C LEU A 571 27.67 23.89 4.03
N LYS A 572 27.26 24.59 2.97
CA LYS A 572 26.93 26.03 2.99
C LYS A 572 25.58 26.36 3.66
N LEU A 573 24.74 25.36 3.91
CA LEU A 573 23.39 25.49 4.49
C LEU A 573 23.32 24.88 5.90
N LYS A 574 24.45 24.80 6.61
CA LYS A 574 24.58 24.11 7.91
C LYS A 574 23.63 24.67 8.98
N ASP A 575 23.42 25.98 8.99
CA ASP A 575 22.49 26.69 9.87
C ASP A 575 21.02 26.37 9.56
N LYS A 576 20.70 25.79 8.39
CA LYS A 576 19.34 25.38 7.98
C LYS A 576 19.10 23.88 8.17
N TYR A 577 20.07 23.14 8.70
CA TYR A 577 19.95 21.70 8.95
C TYR A 577 18.75 21.34 9.82
N TYR A 578 18.36 22.22 10.76
CA TYR A 578 17.19 21.96 11.61
C TYR A 578 15.88 21.77 10.82
N LEU A 579 15.74 22.40 9.64
CA LEU A 579 14.60 22.19 8.75
C LEU A 579 14.82 20.99 7.83
N LEU A 580 16.01 20.84 7.25
CA LEU A 580 16.32 19.74 6.34
C LEU A 580 16.25 18.37 7.04
N ASP A 581 16.76 18.29 8.27
CA ASP A 581 16.69 17.09 9.13
C ASP A 581 15.25 16.62 9.33
N ILE A 582 14.26 17.52 9.31
CA ILE A 582 12.83 17.21 9.44
C ILE A 582 12.20 16.96 8.07
N LEU A 583 12.33 17.91 7.14
CA LEU A 583 11.65 17.87 5.83
C LEU A 583 12.06 16.64 5.01
N TYR A 584 13.31 16.19 5.13
CA TYR A 584 13.80 15.02 4.39
C TYR A 584 13.42 13.67 5.03
N LEU A 585 12.76 13.67 6.19
CA LEU A 585 12.07 12.48 6.72
C LEU A 585 10.74 12.25 6.00
N PHE A 586 10.12 13.30 5.44
CA PHE A 586 8.79 13.25 4.84
C PHE A 586 8.87 13.39 3.30
N LYS A 587 9.13 12.29 2.58
CA LYS A 587 9.23 12.28 1.10
C LYS A 587 7.99 12.88 0.41
N LYS A 588 6.79 12.62 0.95
CA LYS A 588 5.50 13.15 0.45
C LYS A 588 5.17 14.56 0.91
N GLY A 589 6.06 15.16 1.69
CA GLY A 589 6.00 16.53 2.15
C GLY A 589 5.32 16.75 3.50
N LEU A 590 5.54 17.94 4.02
CA LEU A 590 5.07 18.41 5.31
C LEU A 590 4.41 19.79 5.14
N ARG A 591 3.27 20.02 5.80
CA ARG A 591 2.61 21.32 5.76
C ARG A 591 3.46 22.38 6.49
N ALA A 592 3.77 23.48 5.84
CA ALA A 592 4.51 24.62 6.38
C ALA A 592 3.87 25.20 7.66
N ALA A 593 2.54 25.15 7.76
CA ALA A 593 1.82 25.56 8.97
C ALA A 593 2.30 24.81 10.23
N LEU A 594 2.57 23.51 10.12
CA LEU A 594 3.05 22.70 11.26
C LEU A 594 4.42 23.18 11.75
N LEU A 595 5.29 23.64 10.83
CA LEU A 595 6.58 24.23 11.17
C LEU A 595 6.42 25.61 11.84
N TYR A 596 5.43 26.40 11.40
CA TYR A 596 5.16 27.72 11.97
C TYR A 596 4.47 27.70 13.33
N GLU A 597 3.71 26.64 13.61
CA GLU A 597 2.98 26.44 14.87
C GLU A 597 3.87 25.81 15.95
N TYR A 598 4.94 25.13 15.55
CA TYR A 598 5.87 24.53 16.49
C TYR A 598 6.65 25.61 17.24
N SER A 599 6.39 25.73 18.55
CA SER A 599 6.96 26.76 19.42
C SER A 599 8.49 26.75 19.51
N GLY A 600 9.12 25.61 19.19
CA GLY A 600 10.58 25.50 19.15
C GLY A 600 11.22 26.22 17.96
N PHE A 601 10.44 26.73 17.01
CA PHE A 601 10.92 27.50 15.87
C PHE A 601 10.41 28.94 15.89
N ASP A 602 11.30 29.89 15.57
CA ASP A 602 10.89 31.26 15.31
C ASP A 602 10.22 31.34 13.94
N LYS A 603 8.96 31.80 13.92
CA LYS A 603 8.13 31.82 12.70
C LYS A 603 8.72 32.71 11.60
N LYS A 604 9.36 33.84 11.95
CA LYS A 604 9.92 34.78 10.96
C LYS A 604 11.17 34.19 10.32
N ASN A 605 12.08 33.67 11.12
CA ASN A 605 13.31 33.01 10.67
C ASN A 605 12.99 31.75 9.86
N THR A 606 12.03 30.94 10.31
CA THR A 606 11.61 29.72 9.60
C THR A 606 11.09 30.04 8.20
N LYS A 607 10.28 31.10 8.06
CA LYS A 607 9.83 31.55 6.73
C LYS A 607 10.99 31.94 5.82
N ASN A 608 11.95 32.68 6.34
CA ASN A 608 13.14 33.10 5.59
C ASN A 608 14.00 31.89 5.20
N ASP A 609 14.26 30.99 6.13
CA ASP A 609 15.06 29.79 5.91
C ASP A 609 14.40 28.83 4.91
N ILE A 610 13.08 28.64 4.96
CA ILE A 610 12.33 27.90 3.95
C ILE A 610 12.54 28.54 2.56
N GLN A 611 12.43 29.86 2.46
CA GLN A 611 12.65 30.56 1.19
C GLN A 611 14.08 30.36 0.67
N ILE A 612 15.10 30.42 1.54
CA ILE A 612 16.50 30.10 1.18
C ILE A 612 16.63 28.65 0.68
N LEU A 613 15.99 27.68 1.34
CA LEU A 613 16.02 26.28 0.93
C LEU A 613 15.34 26.04 -0.43
N ILE A 614 14.24 26.76 -0.70
CA ILE A 614 13.58 26.75 -2.01
C ILE A 614 14.50 27.34 -3.08
N GLU A 615 15.12 28.48 -2.80
CA GLU A 615 16.03 29.16 -3.74
C GLU A 615 17.28 28.35 -4.07
N ASN A 616 17.69 27.49 -3.15
CA ASN A 616 18.77 26.55 -3.35
C ASN A 616 18.29 25.20 -3.89
N ASN A 617 17.05 25.03 -4.37
CA ASN A 617 16.55 23.73 -4.89
C ASN A 617 16.76 22.55 -3.91
N CYS A 618 16.65 22.78 -2.61
CA CYS A 618 16.66 21.71 -1.61
C CYS A 618 15.24 21.14 -1.42
N ILE A 619 14.25 22.04 -1.44
CA ILE A 619 12.82 21.74 -1.31
C ILE A 619 12.03 22.52 -2.35
N ILE A 620 10.79 22.10 -2.62
CA ILE A 620 9.81 22.86 -3.39
C ILE A 620 8.52 23.00 -2.57
N GLN A 621 7.79 24.08 -2.82
CA GLN A 621 6.49 24.32 -2.20
C GLN A 621 5.39 24.04 -3.23
N ILE A 622 4.50 23.11 -2.90
CA ILE A 622 3.31 22.75 -3.67
C ILE A 622 2.10 23.45 -3.03
N GLY A 623 1.34 24.20 -3.84
CA GLY A 623 0.24 25.05 -3.37
C GLY A 623 0.70 26.10 -2.35
N THR A 624 -0.20 26.47 -1.43
CA THR A 624 0.09 27.49 -0.39
C THR A 624 0.87 26.95 0.80
N ALA A 625 0.94 25.63 0.99
CA ALA A 625 1.33 25.08 2.29
C ALA A 625 2.21 23.82 2.26
N LEU A 626 2.26 23.01 1.20
CA LEU A 626 2.95 21.72 1.27
C LEU A 626 4.42 21.86 0.85
N LEU A 627 5.36 21.49 1.71
CA LEU A 627 6.79 21.50 1.42
C LEU A 627 7.25 20.07 1.14
N VAL A 628 7.80 19.81 -0.04
CA VAL A 628 8.35 18.49 -0.41
C VAL A 628 9.83 18.61 -0.76
N PRO A 629 10.64 17.55 -0.56
CA PRO A 629 12.01 17.53 -1.07
C PRO A 629 12.07 17.77 -2.57
N PHE A 630 13.08 18.51 -3.04
CA PHE A 630 13.24 18.83 -4.47
C PHE A 630 13.46 17.57 -5.31
N HIS A 631 14.30 16.65 -4.82
CA HIS A 631 14.60 15.39 -5.48
C HIS A 631 15.14 14.37 -4.46
N ASP A 632 14.88 13.09 -4.66
CA ASP A 632 15.37 12.01 -3.78
C ASP A 632 16.92 11.91 -3.72
N TYR A 633 17.63 12.31 -4.77
CA TYR A 633 19.09 12.42 -4.82
C TYR A 633 19.60 13.41 -3.78
N MET A 634 18.89 14.51 -3.55
CA MET A 634 19.20 15.49 -2.51
C MET A 634 19.05 14.87 -1.12
N ILE A 635 17.99 14.08 -0.91
CA ILE A 635 17.76 13.36 0.35
C ILE A 635 18.90 12.37 0.61
N SER A 636 19.25 11.55 -0.39
CA SER A 636 20.30 10.53 -0.27
C SER A 636 21.67 11.15 0.05
N ASN A 637 22.07 12.18 -0.68
CA ASN A 637 23.34 12.88 -0.43
C ASN A 637 23.36 13.60 0.91
N TYR A 638 22.24 14.22 1.30
CA TYR A 638 22.13 14.83 2.62
C TYR A 638 22.27 13.80 3.74
N LYS A 639 21.58 12.66 3.65
CA LYS A 639 21.69 11.57 4.64
C LYS A 639 23.11 11.00 4.71
N LYS A 640 23.76 10.79 3.56
CA LYS A 640 25.19 10.41 3.49
C LYS A 640 26.09 11.43 4.19
N LEU A 641 25.83 12.72 4.02
CA LEU A 641 26.58 13.81 4.66
C LEU A 641 26.32 13.87 6.19
N ARG A 642 25.06 13.74 6.61
CA ARG A 642 24.67 13.81 8.02
C ARG A 642 25.09 12.59 8.81
N LYS A 643 25.18 11.40 8.19
CA LYS A 643 25.58 10.13 8.82
C LYS A 643 24.74 9.83 10.08
N GLY A 644 23.43 10.01 10.01
CA GLY A 644 22.51 9.79 11.13
C GLY A 644 22.35 10.97 12.10
N LYS A 645 23.14 12.05 11.96
CA LYS A 645 23.03 13.26 12.82
C LYS A 645 21.73 14.04 12.60
N GLU A 646 20.97 13.72 11.56
CA GLU A 646 19.62 14.26 11.34
C GLU A 646 18.64 13.86 12.44
N TYR A 647 18.88 12.73 13.10
CA TYR A 647 18.12 12.31 14.27
C TYR A 647 18.70 12.95 15.53
N ASN A 648 18.36 14.21 15.76
CA ASN A 648 18.81 14.99 16.91
C ASN A 648 17.63 15.48 17.76
N LYS A 649 17.95 16.16 18.87
CA LYS A 649 16.95 16.68 19.82
C LYS A 649 15.88 17.55 19.15
N LYS A 650 16.27 18.51 18.29
CA LYS A 650 15.28 19.38 17.63
C LYS A 650 14.32 18.60 16.74
N THR A 651 14.83 17.63 15.99
CA THR A 651 14.02 16.70 15.18
C THR A 651 13.09 15.88 16.07
N GLY A 652 13.59 15.33 17.18
CA GLY A 652 12.80 14.55 18.13
C GLY A 652 11.67 15.35 18.76
N ASP A 653 11.94 16.55 19.26
CA ASP A 653 10.93 17.44 19.85
C ASP A 653 9.82 17.80 18.85
N PHE A 654 10.19 18.05 17.58
CA PHE A 654 9.22 18.31 16.53
C PHE A 654 8.35 17.09 16.19
N LEU A 655 8.96 15.89 16.10
CA LEU A 655 8.21 14.66 15.84
C LEU A 655 7.24 14.32 16.98
N VAL A 656 7.60 14.61 18.24
CA VAL A 656 6.69 14.49 19.39
C VAL A 656 5.52 15.47 19.27
N PHE A 657 5.79 16.71 18.86
CA PHE A 657 4.72 17.67 18.56
C PHE A 657 3.76 17.14 17.48
N LEU A 658 4.28 16.54 16.41
CA LEU A 658 3.44 15.94 15.36
C LEU A 658 2.60 14.78 15.88
N LEU A 659 3.19 13.88 16.66
CA LEU A 659 2.50 12.74 17.26
C LEU A 659 1.29 13.17 18.09
N ASN A 660 1.42 14.29 18.83
CA ASN A 660 0.34 14.83 19.65
C ASN A 660 -0.73 15.59 18.85
N LYS A 661 -0.38 16.14 17.68
CA LYS A 661 -1.25 17.03 16.89
C LYS A 661 -2.02 16.33 15.77
N THR A 662 -1.45 15.27 15.19
CA THR A 662 -1.95 14.66 13.95
C THR A 662 -2.34 13.20 14.16
N GLN A 663 -3.39 12.94 14.94
CA GLN A 663 -3.85 11.56 15.16
C GLN A 663 -4.44 10.88 13.90
N ASN A 664 -4.77 11.62 12.83
CA ASN A 664 -5.45 11.08 11.65
C ASN A 664 -4.69 11.18 10.30
N ASP A 665 -3.60 11.95 10.20
CA ASP A 665 -2.93 12.24 8.91
C ASP A 665 -1.60 11.49 8.70
N MET A 666 -1.01 10.91 9.76
CA MET A 666 0.34 10.32 9.74
C MET A 666 0.36 8.98 10.49
N ASP A 667 1.15 8.01 9.99
CA ASP A 667 1.31 6.70 10.64
C ASP A 667 2.00 6.86 12.00
N THR A 668 1.25 6.57 13.07
CA THR A 668 1.71 6.67 14.46
C THR A 668 2.91 5.76 14.73
N ASN A 669 2.95 4.57 14.13
CA ASN A 669 4.05 3.62 14.32
C ASN A 669 5.33 4.14 13.63
N TYR A 670 5.19 4.77 12.47
CA TYR A 670 6.29 5.42 11.76
C TYR A 670 6.83 6.64 12.51
N LEU A 671 5.95 7.48 13.08
CA LEU A 671 6.40 8.61 13.90
C LEU A 671 7.15 8.13 15.16
N LEU A 672 6.60 7.15 15.87
CA LEU A 672 7.26 6.58 17.05
C LEU A 672 8.64 6.02 16.75
N SER A 673 8.82 5.37 15.60
CA SER A 673 10.12 4.83 15.23
C SER A 673 11.16 5.90 14.91
N LEU A 674 10.76 6.99 14.23
CA LEU A 674 11.63 8.13 13.98
C LEU A 674 12.01 8.86 15.28
N ILE A 675 11.05 9.06 16.19
CA ILE A 675 11.28 9.69 17.50
C ILE A 675 12.37 8.95 18.29
N CYS A 676 12.33 7.62 18.26
CA CYS A 676 13.29 6.80 19.00
C CYS A 676 14.72 6.86 18.44
N LYS A 677 14.88 7.18 17.15
CA LYS A 677 16.20 7.43 16.56
C LYS A 677 16.81 8.76 17.02
N CYS A 678 16.01 9.72 17.49
CA CYS A 678 16.46 11.04 17.91
C CYS A 678 17.22 11.07 19.24
N GLY A 679 17.38 9.93 19.91
CA GLY A 679 18.29 9.74 21.04
C GLY A 679 17.66 9.07 22.25
N LYS A 680 18.52 8.73 23.22
CA LYS A 680 18.16 7.94 24.41
C LYS A 680 17.02 8.53 25.24
N THR A 681 16.92 9.86 25.35
CA THR A 681 15.85 10.51 26.12
C THR A 681 14.47 10.22 25.54
N TYR A 682 14.31 10.34 24.22
CA TYR A 682 13.06 10.03 23.53
C TYR A 682 12.73 8.55 23.59
N PHE A 683 13.74 7.71 23.33
CA PHE A 683 13.60 6.27 23.49
C PHE A 683 13.11 5.93 24.90
N ASN A 684 13.72 6.48 25.96
CA ASN A 684 13.32 6.22 27.35
C ASN A 684 11.87 6.63 27.62
N TYR A 685 11.43 7.78 27.08
CA TYR A 685 10.05 8.25 27.23
C TYR A 685 9.04 7.32 26.56
N TYR A 686 9.33 6.86 25.34
CA TYR A 686 8.45 5.98 24.56
C TYR A 686 8.73 4.48 24.72
N ASN A 687 9.70 4.11 25.57
CA ASN A 687 10.18 2.73 25.73
C ASN A 687 9.03 1.78 26.06
N LYS A 688 8.13 2.20 26.96
CA LYS A 688 6.94 1.41 27.32
C LYS A 688 6.03 1.16 26.12
N SER A 689 5.80 2.16 25.27
CA SER A 689 4.98 2.03 24.06
C SER A 689 5.62 1.10 23.03
N ILE A 690 6.94 1.19 22.82
CA ILE A 690 7.69 0.30 21.92
C ILE A 690 7.60 -1.15 22.41
N LYS A 691 7.86 -1.38 23.69
CA LYS A 691 7.76 -2.70 24.32
C LYS A 691 6.37 -3.30 24.15
N ASN A 692 5.33 -2.51 24.39
CA ASN A 692 3.94 -2.93 24.22
C ASN A 692 3.61 -3.27 22.75
N LEU A 693 4.10 -2.48 21.79
CA LEU A 693 3.93 -2.75 20.36
C LEU A 693 4.67 -4.02 19.95
N MET A 694 5.92 -4.19 20.38
CA MET A 694 6.69 -5.41 20.14
C MET A 694 5.95 -6.64 20.68
N LEU A 695 5.51 -6.61 21.94
CA LEU A 695 4.74 -7.71 22.54
C LEU A 695 3.43 -7.96 21.79
N LYS A 696 2.69 -6.91 21.42
CA LYS A 696 1.46 -7.02 20.62
C LYS A 696 1.71 -7.79 19.32
N TYR A 697 2.73 -7.40 18.54
CA TYR A 697 3.04 -8.05 17.28
C TYR A 697 3.60 -9.48 17.46
N ILE A 698 4.35 -9.75 18.52
CA ILE A 698 4.75 -11.12 18.88
C ILE A 698 3.52 -11.99 19.20
N HIS A 699 2.58 -11.48 19.99
CA HIS A 699 1.33 -12.17 20.30
C HIS A 699 0.47 -12.42 19.05
N GLN A 700 0.58 -11.54 18.05
CA GLN A 700 -0.07 -11.68 16.74
C GLN A 700 0.76 -12.50 15.73
N SER A 701 1.93 -13.01 16.13
CA SER A 701 2.89 -13.72 15.26
C SER A 701 3.33 -12.94 14.03
N GLU A 702 3.24 -11.61 14.07
CA GLU A 702 3.80 -10.71 13.06
C GLU A 702 5.28 -10.45 13.37
N TYR A 703 6.08 -11.53 13.40
CA TYR A 703 7.48 -11.47 13.83
C TYR A 703 8.30 -10.48 13.00
N GLY A 704 8.02 -10.31 11.70
CA GLY A 704 8.69 -9.30 10.87
C GLY A 704 8.40 -7.86 11.31
N THR A 705 7.18 -7.57 11.75
CA THR A 705 6.82 -6.25 12.32
C THR A 705 7.41 -6.11 13.73
N ALA A 706 7.41 -7.17 14.52
CA ALA A 706 8.02 -7.18 15.85
C ALA A 706 9.54 -6.95 15.81
N VAL A 707 10.25 -7.55 14.83
CA VAL A 707 11.68 -7.34 14.57
C VAL A 707 12.00 -5.85 14.43
N TYR A 708 11.11 -5.05 13.85
CA TYR A 708 11.35 -3.62 13.72
C TYR A 708 11.44 -2.90 15.06
N PHE A 709 10.45 -3.11 15.93
CA PHE A 709 10.45 -2.50 17.26
C PHE A 709 11.54 -3.09 18.15
N ALA A 710 11.86 -4.37 17.94
CA ALA A 710 12.96 -5.05 18.60
C ALA A 710 14.34 -4.50 18.19
N GLU A 711 14.54 -4.18 16.91
CA GLU A 711 15.75 -3.51 16.40
C GLU A 711 15.91 -2.12 17.04
N ILE A 712 14.84 -1.32 17.08
CA ILE A 712 14.86 0.01 17.72
C ILE A 712 15.25 -0.12 19.20
N PHE A 713 14.70 -1.13 19.89
CA PHE A 713 15.05 -1.41 21.27
C PHE A 713 16.53 -1.81 21.41
N TYR A 714 16.99 -2.76 20.58
CA TYR A 714 18.36 -3.28 20.57
C TYR A 714 19.40 -2.19 20.32
N ASP A 715 19.21 -1.35 19.30
CA ASP A 715 20.14 -0.27 18.94
C ASP A 715 20.39 0.71 20.09
N ASN A 716 19.40 0.87 20.97
CA ASN A 716 19.49 1.76 22.14
C ASN A 716 20.15 1.11 23.36
N ILE A 717 20.26 -0.22 23.41
CA ILE A 717 20.86 -0.97 24.52
C ILE A 717 22.21 -1.61 24.16
N SER A 718 22.52 -1.81 22.87
CA SER A 718 23.70 -2.56 22.37
C SER A 718 25.04 -2.02 22.88
N ASN A 719 25.16 -0.71 23.08
CA ASN A 719 26.37 -0.06 23.58
C ASN A 719 26.52 -0.06 25.11
N LYS A 720 25.58 -0.67 25.86
CA LYS A 720 25.67 -0.73 27.33
C LYS A 720 26.62 -1.84 27.75
N LYS A 721 27.56 -1.51 28.65
CA LYS A 721 28.49 -2.50 29.25
C LYS A 721 27.77 -3.60 30.04
N LYS A 722 26.67 -3.25 30.72
CA LYS A 722 25.84 -4.18 31.49
C LYS A 722 24.36 -3.90 31.20
N LEU A 723 23.63 -4.93 30.77
CA LEU A 723 22.19 -4.86 30.54
C LEU A 723 21.42 -5.15 31.83
N THR A 724 20.25 -4.55 31.99
CA THR A 724 19.30 -4.93 33.06
C THR A 724 18.58 -6.24 32.70
N ALA A 725 18.01 -6.95 33.68
CA ALA A 725 17.24 -8.19 33.44
C ALA A 725 16.10 -7.98 32.42
N ASN A 726 15.39 -6.86 32.52
CA ASN A 726 14.33 -6.49 31.57
C ASN A 726 14.88 -6.25 30.15
N GLU A 727 16.03 -5.59 30.00
CA GLU A 727 16.64 -5.39 28.67
C GLU A 727 17.12 -6.68 28.04
N LYS A 728 17.69 -7.59 28.83
CA LYS A 728 18.07 -8.94 28.39
C LYS A 728 16.86 -9.74 27.94
N HIS A 729 15.73 -9.66 28.65
CA HIS A 729 14.50 -10.31 28.25
C HIS A 729 14.01 -9.82 26.87
N PHE A 730 14.04 -8.51 26.62
CA PHE A 730 13.66 -7.98 25.30
C PHE A 730 14.69 -8.29 24.20
N LEU A 731 15.98 -8.42 24.54
CA LEU A 731 16.99 -8.95 23.61
C LEU A 731 16.73 -10.43 23.28
N TYR A 732 16.34 -11.22 24.27
CA TYR A 732 15.90 -12.60 24.09
C TYR A 732 14.66 -12.66 23.16
N LEU A 733 13.64 -11.82 23.40
CA LEU A 733 12.46 -11.76 22.52
C LEU A 733 12.83 -11.32 21.10
N TYR A 734 13.81 -10.42 20.94
CA TYR A 734 14.31 -10.04 19.62
C TYR A 734 14.94 -11.24 18.91
N ALA A 735 15.82 -11.96 19.60
CA ALA A 735 16.44 -13.18 19.06
C ALA A 735 15.38 -14.23 18.70
N ASP A 736 14.35 -14.44 19.54
CA ASP A 736 13.21 -15.32 19.26
C ASP A 736 12.44 -14.89 17.99
N CYS A 737 12.21 -13.59 17.80
CA CYS A 737 11.62 -13.08 16.55
C CYS A 737 12.48 -13.38 15.32
N LEU A 738 13.82 -13.25 15.44
CA LEU A 738 14.75 -13.53 14.35
C LEU A 738 14.78 -15.01 13.96
N VAL A 739 14.60 -15.93 14.92
CA VAL A 739 14.42 -17.37 14.63
C VAL A 739 13.22 -17.58 13.73
N HIS A 740 12.12 -16.89 14.01
CA HIS A 740 10.88 -16.97 13.22
C HIS A 740 10.94 -16.22 11.87
N CYS A 741 11.97 -15.39 11.64
CA CYS A 741 12.20 -14.65 10.40
C CYS A 741 13.36 -15.18 9.56
N ASP A 742 13.74 -16.46 9.74
CA ASP A 742 14.82 -17.14 8.98
C ASP A 742 16.19 -16.45 9.08
N ASN A 743 16.47 -15.82 10.23
CA ASN A 743 17.79 -15.24 10.56
C ASN A 743 18.40 -15.94 11.78
N GLN A 744 18.47 -17.28 11.71
CA GLN A 744 18.92 -18.13 12.80
C GLN A 744 20.36 -17.82 13.23
N TYR A 745 21.23 -17.41 12.30
CA TYR A 745 22.60 -17.04 12.60
C TYR A 745 22.68 -15.85 13.55
N ARG A 746 21.98 -14.74 13.24
CA ARG A 746 21.96 -13.54 14.09
C ARG A 746 21.25 -13.82 15.41
N ALA A 747 20.19 -14.64 15.41
CA ALA A 747 19.53 -15.09 16.63
C ALA A 747 20.50 -15.86 17.54
N LYS A 748 21.26 -16.81 16.99
CA LYS A 748 22.26 -17.60 17.73
C LYS A 748 23.36 -16.71 18.31
N GLN A 749 23.81 -15.69 17.57
CA GLN A 749 24.76 -14.71 18.09
C GLN A 749 24.22 -13.98 19.34
N PHE A 750 22.97 -13.50 19.30
CA PHE A 750 22.36 -12.85 20.46
C PHE A 750 22.15 -13.79 21.64
N PHE A 751 21.72 -15.03 21.39
CA PHE A 751 21.62 -16.04 22.45
C PHE A 751 22.99 -16.34 23.06
N GLN A 752 24.03 -16.56 22.27
CA GLN A 752 25.39 -16.79 22.78
C GLN A 752 25.94 -15.57 23.52
N GLU A 753 25.64 -14.36 23.06
CA GLU A 753 26.03 -13.12 23.72
C GLU A 753 25.43 -13.03 25.13
N ILE A 754 24.13 -13.35 25.29
CA ILE A 754 23.50 -13.40 26.61
C ILE A 754 24.15 -14.53 27.44
N LEU A 755 24.25 -15.74 26.89
CA LEU A 755 24.74 -16.91 27.62
C LEU A 755 26.15 -16.72 28.21
N THR A 756 27.05 -16.08 27.44
CA THR A 756 28.47 -15.88 27.82
C THR A 756 28.67 -14.73 28.82
N LYS A 757 27.80 -13.72 28.80
CA LYS A 757 27.90 -12.53 29.67
C LYS A 757 27.17 -12.69 31.01
N GLU A 758 26.28 -13.67 31.13
CA GLU A 758 25.49 -13.89 32.34
C GLU A 758 26.17 -14.77 33.40
N GLU A 759 26.02 -14.35 34.66
CA GLU A 759 26.42 -15.13 35.83
C GLU A 759 25.54 -16.39 35.97
N ASN A 760 26.09 -17.44 36.58
CA ASN A 760 25.38 -18.72 36.79
C ASN A 760 24.14 -18.60 37.71
N THR A 761 23.97 -17.47 38.39
CA THR A 761 22.82 -17.15 39.25
C THR A 761 21.69 -16.43 38.52
N SER A 762 21.86 -16.09 37.23
CA SER A 762 20.90 -15.30 36.44
C SER A 762 19.87 -16.18 35.74
N PHE A 763 18.57 -15.83 35.84
CA PHE A 763 17.50 -16.59 35.18
C PHE A 763 17.57 -16.47 33.65
N GLU A 764 17.91 -15.27 33.14
CA GLU A 764 18.08 -15.02 31.70
C GLU A 764 19.09 -15.98 31.06
N LYS A 765 20.12 -16.40 31.80
CA LYS A 765 21.11 -17.39 31.33
C LYS A 765 20.43 -18.70 30.96
N TYR A 766 19.59 -19.22 31.85
CA TYR A 766 18.91 -20.50 31.65
C TYR A 766 17.73 -20.39 30.68
N GLU A 767 17.02 -19.26 30.64
CA GLU A 767 15.99 -19.00 29.60
C GLU A 767 16.60 -19.08 28.20
N VAL A 768 17.79 -18.50 28.01
CA VAL A 768 18.54 -18.57 26.76
C VAL A 768 19.14 -19.94 26.51
N ALA A 769 19.74 -20.58 27.52
CA ALA A 769 20.33 -21.92 27.40
C ALA A 769 19.29 -22.95 26.95
N VAL A 770 18.10 -22.93 27.55
CA VAL A 770 16.98 -23.80 27.17
C VAL A 770 16.43 -23.47 25.77
N SER A 771 16.49 -22.21 25.35
CA SER A 771 16.08 -21.82 23.99
C SER A 771 17.09 -22.26 22.93
N LEU A 772 18.39 -22.25 23.24
CA LEU A 772 19.42 -22.88 22.42
C LEU A 772 19.24 -24.40 22.38
N LEU A 773 18.93 -25.03 23.52
CA LEU A 773 18.59 -26.46 23.61
C LEU A 773 17.40 -26.81 22.71
N ASN A 774 16.35 -25.97 22.69
CA ASN A 774 15.23 -26.11 21.77
C ASN A 774 15.69 -26.07 20.30
N GLN A 775 16.59 -25.16 19.91
CA GLN A 775 17.10 -25.08 18.54
C GLN A 775 17.93 -26.30 18.15
N ARG A 776 18.78 -26.79 19.06
CA ARG A 776 19.59 -28.01 18.85
C ARG A 776 18.70 -29.22 18.56
N PHE A 777 17.64 -29.40 19.36
CA PHE A 777 16.63 -30.43 19.11
C PHE A 777 16.00 -30.31 17.71
N TRP A 778 15.59 -29.10 17.29
CA TRP A 778 14.95 -28.90 15.99
C TRP A 778 15.88 -29.17 14.80
N ASN A 779 17.19 -29.01 15.01
CA ASN A 779 18.23 -29.29 14.04
C ASN A 779 18.77 -30.74 14.13
N ILE A 780 18.24 -31.57 15.04
CA ILE A 780 18.71 -32.94 15.31
C ILE A 780 20.21 -32.94 15.66
N ASP A 781 20.63 -31.94 16.44
CA ASP A 781 21.91 -31.94 17.16
C ASP A 781 21.61 -32.44 18.58
N LEU A 782 21.79 -33.75 18.79
CA LEU A 782 21.34 -34.43 20.01
C LEU A 782 22.43 -34.59 21.07
N ASP A 783 23.67 -34.19 20.76
CA ASP A 783 24.83 -34.39 21.62
C ASP A 783 24.64 -33.77 23.01
N GLU A 784 24.87 -34.52 24.09
CA GLU A 784 24.69 -34.09 25.48
C GLU A 784 23.31 -33.46 25.85
N LEU A 785 22.33 -33.44 24.93
CA LEU A 785 21.08 -32.66 25.08
C LEU A 785 20.26 -33.13 26.28
N ILE A 786 20.23 -34.44 26.55
CA ILE A 786 19.58 -35.02 27.72
C ILE A 786 20.25 -34.52 29.01
N GLU A 787 21.58 -34.49 29.06
CA GLU A 787 22.31 -34.11 30.27
C GLU A 787 22.26 -32.61 30.53
N ASP A 788 22.38 -31.80 29.48
CA ASP A 788 22.11 -30.36 29.53
C ASP A 788 20.71 -30.07 30.09
N SER A 789 19.70 -30.81 29.61
CA SER A 789 18.31 -30.62 30.07
C SER A 789 18.12 -30.96 31.55
N LYS A 790 18.84 -31.97 32.09
CA LYS A 790 18.81 -32.33 33.51
C LYS A 790 19.55 -31.30 34.35
N MET A 791 20.72 -30.88 33.89
CA MET A 791 21.52 -29.85 34.55
C MET A 791 20.73 -28.54 34.66
N TYR A 792 20.17 -28.04 33.55
CA TYR A 792 19.37 -26.81 33.57
C TYR A 792 18.12 -26.95 34.44
N GLN A 793 17.43 -28.09 34.42
CA GLN A 793 16.31 -28.35 35.35
C GLN A 793 16.76 -28.22 36.81
N TYR A 794 17.80 -28.96 37.21
CA TYR A 794 18.29 -28.96 38.59
C TYR A 794 18.71 -27.56 39.05
N THR A 795 19.36 -26.81 38.16
CA THR A 795 19.75 -25.43 38.47
C THR A 795 18.55 -24.49 38.57
N LEU A 796 17.53 -24.66 37.71
CA LEU A 796 16.29 -23.88 37.80
C LEU A 796 15.56 -24.13 39.12
N GLU A 797 15.50 -25.39 39.56
CA GLU A 797 14.89 -25.80 40.83
C GLU A 797 15.62 -25.21 42.03
N SER A 798 16.93 -25.45 42.12
CA SER A 798 17.74 -25.05 43.26
C SER A 798 17.89 -23.54 43.42
N LEU A 799 17.95 -22.79 42.32
CA LEU A 799 18.21 -21.34 42.38
C LEU A 799 16.96 -20.47 42.40
N PHE A 800 15.86 -20.88 41.73
CA PHE A 800 14.73 -19.97 41.51
C PHE A 800 13.41 -20.48 42.06
N MET A 801 13.17 -21.79 42.11
CA MET A 801 11.83 -22.35 42.38
C MET A 801 11.25 -21.99 43.76
N ASP A 802 12.07 -21.68 44.76
CA ASP A 802 11.62 -21.22 46.09
C ASP A 802 11.45 -19.69 46.20
N HIS A 803 11.88 -18.94 45.19
CA HIS A 803 12.00 -17.47 45.27
C HIS A 803 11.45 -16.74 44.02
N LEU A 804 10.56 -17.36 43.24
CA LEU A 804 9.99 -16.71 42.05
C LEU A 804 9.14 -15.48 42.38
N LYS A 805 9.52 -14.35 41.79
CA LYS A 805 8.69 -13.13 41.75
C LYS A 805 7.54 -13.31 40.76
N PRO A 806 6.35 -12.69 40.99
CA PRO A 806 5.18 -12.81 40.11
C PRO A 806 5.48 -12.56 38.62
N GLU A 807 6.31 -11.57 38.33
CA GLU A 807 6.74 -11.18 36.97
C GLU A 807 7.62 -12.21 36.25
N LEU A 808 8.27 -13.12 36.99
CA LEU A 808 9.11 -14.19 36.42
C LEU A 808 8.36 -15.51 36.25
N ILE A 809 7.21 -15.71 36.91
CA ILE A 809 6.53 -17.01 36.92
C ILE A 809 6.17 -17.47 35.50
N TRP A 810 5.67 -16.56 34.65
CA TRP A 810 5.30 -16.89 33.28
C TRP A 810 6.51 -17.26 32.40
N ARG A 811 7.67 -16.64 32.64
CA ARG A 811 8.92 -16.98 31.94
C ARG A 811 9.49 -18.29 32.45
N PHE A 812 9.57 -18.44 33.77
CA PHE A 812 10.08 -19.63 34.44
C PHE A 812 9.30 -20.88 34.04
N ARG A 813 7.96 -20.83 34.04
CA ARG A 813 7.15 -22.01 33.70
C ARG A 813 7.46 -22.54 32.29
N LYS A 814 7.66 -21.65 31.30
CA LYS A 814 7.97 -22.03 29.91
C LYS A 814 9.37 -22.65 29.82
N THR A 815 10.36 -22.03 30.45
CA THR A 815 11.73 -22.53 30.51
C THR A 815 11.81 -23.88 31.21
N TYR A 816 11.13 -24.00 32.35
CA TYR A 816 11.12 -25.21 33.17
C TYR A 816 10.40 -26.38 32.48
N GLU A 817 9.23 -26.15 31.89
CA GLU A 817 8.53 -27.14 31.05
C GLU A 817 9.39 -27.62 29.88
N SER A 818 10.09 -26.69 29.20
CA SER A 818 10.92 -27.02 28.05
C SER A 818 12.08 -27.98 28.40
N CYS A 819 12.63 -27.93 29.62
CA CYS A 819 13.65 -28.89 30.06
C CYS A 819 13.11 -30.34 30.05
N PHE A 820 11.95 -30.57 30.68
CA PHE A 820 11.33 -31.90 30.69
C PHE A 820 10.87 -32.32 29.31
N ASN A 821 10.22 -31.40 28.58
CA ASN A 821 9.69 -31.66 27.26
C ASN A 821 10.80 -32.10 26.32
N ARG A 822 11.90 -31.34 26.23
CA ARG A 822 13.03 -31.66 25.35
C ARG A 822 13.75 -32.94 25.73
N ARG A 823 13.96 -33.19 27.03
CA ARG A 823 14.48 -34.48 27.49
C ARG A 823 13.63 -35.64 26.99
N MET A 824 12.33 -35.56 27.24
CA MET A 824 11.36 -36.58 26.90
C MET A 824 11.25 -36.80 25.40
N VAL A 825 11.15 -35.74 24.58
CA VAL A 825 11.07 -35.91 23.12
C VAL A 825 12.40 -36.34 22.50
N THR A 826 13.55 -35.98 23.09
CA THR A 826 14.85 -36.50 22.65
C THR A 826 14.99 -37.99 22.97
N GLN A 827 14.61 -38.43 24.17
CA GLN A 827 14.58 -39.86 24.53
C GLN A 827 13.64 -40.66 23.60
N LEU A 828 12.47 -40.11 23.25
CA LEU A 828 11.58 -40.72 22.24
C LEU A 828 12.21 -40.75 20.84
N LEU A 829 13.05 -39.78 20.50
CA LEU A 829 13.73 -39.69 19.20
C LEU A 829 14.88 -40.70 19.07
N ILE A 830 15.54 -41.06 20.18
CA ILE A 830 16.64 -42.04 20.22
C ILE A 830 16.21 -43.45 20.66
N ASP A 831 14.90 -43.72 20.68
CA ASP A 831 14.29 -45.01 21.06
C ASP A 831 14.39 -45.42 22.56
N GLU A 832 14.70 -44.48 23.46
CA GLU A 832 14.73 -44.67 24.92
C GLU A 832 13.32 -44.50 25.54
N TYR A 833 12.35 -45.32 25.10
CA TYR A 833 10.94 -45.15 25.48
C TYR A 833 10.65 -45.28 26.99
N LYS A 834 11.42 -46.09 27.71
CA LYS A 834 11.27 -46.26 29.16
C LYS A 834 11.68 -44.99 29.89
N ASP A 835 12.84 -44.43 29.56
CA ASP A 835 13.33 -43.19 30.17
C ASP A 835 12.47 -41.99 29.77
N ALA A 836 11.96 -41.97 28.53
CA ALA A 836 10.98 -40.98 28.10
C ALA A 836 9.69 -41.01 28.94
N GLN A 837 9.21 -42.20 29.32
CA GLN A 837 8.04 -42.33 30.19
C GLN A 837 8.30 -41.82 31.61
N ILE A 838 9.52 -42.02 32.13
CA ILE A 838 9.96 -41.47 33.42
C ILE A 838 9.97 -39.94 33.32
N SER A 839 10.68 -39.38 32.33
CA SER A 839 10.75 -37.93 32.08
C SER A 839 9.37 -37.29 31.88
N TYR A 840 8.44 -37.97 31.19
CA TYR A 840 7.05 -37.54 31.05
C TYR A 840 6.34 -37.45 32.40
N SER A 841 6.47 -38.49 33.24
CA SER A 841 5.83 -38.56 34.56
C SER A 841 6.40 -37.50 35.50
N ASP A 842 7.73 -37.36 35.52
CA ASP A 842 8.45 -36.37 36.31
C ASP A 842 8.04 -34.95 35.93
N GLY A 843 7.96 -34.65 34.63
CA GLY A 843 7.52 -33.35 34.14
C GLY A 843 6.10 -33.00 34.58
N LEU A 844 5.16 -33.95 34.51
CA LEU A 844 3.79 -33.72 34.99
C LEU A 844 3.72 -33.48 36.49
N ILE A 845 4.46 -34.27 37.28
CA ILE A 845 4.53 -34.10 38.74
C ILE A 845 5.16 -32.74 39.09
N ALA A 846 6.25 -32.37 38.41
CA ALA A 846 6.97 -31.12 38.63
C ALA A 846 6.09 -29.90 38.32
N ILE A 847 5.43 -29.87 37.16
CA ILE A 847 4.54 -28.76 36.77
C ILE A 847 3.33 -28.68 37.70
N LYS A 848 2.77 -29.82 38.13
CA LYS A 848 1.66 -29.83 39.09
C LYS A 848 2.08 -29.28 40.46
N LYS A 849 3.22 -29.70 41.00
CA LYS A 849 3.78 -29.16 42.25
C LYS A 849 4.02 -27.65 42.16
N LEU A 850 4.55 -27.18 41.03
CA LEU A 850 4.75 -25.74 40.80
C LEU A 850 3.41 -24.98 40.71
N SER A 851 2.40 -25.55 40.05
CA SER A 851 1.05 -25.00 39.94
C SER A 851 0.39 -24.84 41.31
N GLU A 852 0.47 -25.87 42.16
CA GLU A 852 -0.05 -25.86 43.53
C GLU A 852 0.67 -24.84 44.42
N LYS A 853 2.01 -24.80 44.34
CA LYS A 853 2.83 -23.89 45.14
C LYS A 853 2.53 -22.41 44.89
N TYR A 854 2.30 -22.03 43.64
CA TYR A 854 2.05 -20.64 43.25
C TYR A 854 0.57 -20.31 43.04
N ASN A 855 -0.33 -21.28 43.22
CA ASN A 855 -1.77 -21.15 42.97
C ASN A 855 -2.10 -20.59 41.57
N LEU A 856 -1.44 -21.13 40.55
CA LEU A 856 -1.57 -20.68 39.15
C LEU A 856 -1.97 -21.83 38.24
N ASN A 857 -2.74 -21.52 37.20
CA ASN A 857 -3.20 -22.50 36.23
C ASN A 857 -2.11 -22.80 35.19
N PHE A 858 -1.56 -24.02 35.22
CA PHE A 858 -0.56 -24.52 34.23
C PHE A 858 -1.12 -25.63 33.34
N GLN A 859 -2.44 -25.61 33.09
CA GLN A 859 -3.08 -26.60 32.22
C GLN A 859 -2.51 -26.61 30.80
N VAL A 860 -2.00 -25.49 30.30
CA VAL A 860 -1.40 -25.36 28.97
C VAL A 860 -0.06 -26.10 28.87
N GLU A 861 0.80 -25.94 29.87
CA GLU A 861 2.09 -26.62 29.97
C GLU A 861 1.88 -28.14 30.13
N ILE A 862 0.96 -28.53 31.01
CA ILE A 862 0.52 -29.94 31.16
C ILE A 862 0.03 -30.51 29.83
N ALA A 863 -0.85 -29.77 29.13
CA ALA A 863 -1.37 -30.20 27.84
C ALA A 863 -0.26 -30.36 26.79
N THR A 864 0.76 -29.49 26.82
CA THR A 864 1.90 -29.51 25.89
C THR A 864 2.76 -30.76 26.09
N ILE A 865 3.13 -31.07 27.35
CA ILE A 865 3.87 -32.29 27.69
C ILE A 865 3.09 -33.55 27.24
N ILE A 866 1.78 -33.60 27.55
CA ILE A 866 0.92 -34.73 27.15
C ILE A 866 0.87 -34.88 25.63
N MET A 867 0.69 -33.78 24.91
CA MET A 867 0.60 -33.79 23.45
C MET A 867 1.90 -34.24 22.79
N ASP A 868 3.05 -33.70 23.22
CA ASP A 868 4.34 -34.02 22.62
C ASP A 868 4.77 -35.47 22.97
N TYR A 869 4.46 -35.98 24.18
CA TYR A 869 4.62 -37.40 24.53
C TYR A 869 3.73 -38.32 23.70
N ALA A 870 2.46 -37.94 23.49
CA ALA A 870 1.54 -38.67 22.62
C ALA A 870 2.09 -38.77 21.19
N ARG A 871 2.65 -37.66 20.66
CA ARG A 871 3.21 -37.61 19.30
C ARG A 871 4.38 -38.57 19.12
N GLY A 872 5.35 -38.60 20.04
CA GLY A 872 6.50 -39.52 19.92
C GLY A 872 6.15 -41.00 20.06
N ASN A 873 4.95 -41.34 20.56
CA ASN A 873 4.46 -42.71 20.72
C ASN A 873 3.53 -43.20 19.59
N MET A 874 3.21 -42.37 18.59
CA MET A 874 2.16 -42.66 17.59
C MET A 874 2.39 -43.96 16.81
N SER A 875 3.64 -44.31 16.50
CA SER A 875 3.99 -45.53 15.74
C SER A 875 4.07 -46.80 16.59
N ILE A 876 4.10 -46.68 17.92
CA ILE A 876 4.29 -47.83 18.83
C ILE A 876 3.02 -48.12 19.61
N ARG A 877 2.36 -47.06 20.12
CA ARG A 877 1.16 -47.17 20.95
C ARG A 877 0.07 -46.22 20.45
N PRO A 878 -0.43 -46.38 19.21
CA PRO A 878 -1.37 -45.44 18.59
C PRO A 878 -2.64 -45.22 19.41
N LYS A 879 -3.22 -46.29 19.99
CA LYS A 879 -4.42 -46.17 20.85
C LYS A 879 -4.17 -45.34 22.12
N MET A 880 -2.98 -45.43 22.69
CA MET A 880 -2.58 -44.62 23.85
C MET A 880 -2.41 -43.16 23.43
N SER A 881 -1.69 -42.91 22.34
CA SER A 881 -1.51 -41.56 21.78
C SER A 881 -2.84 -40.87 21.52
N TYR A 882 -3.81 -41.55 20.91
CA TYR A 882 -5.15 -40.99 20.66
C TYR A 882 -5.87 -40.57 21.96
N ARG A 883 -5.81 -41.39 23.02
CA ARG A 883 -6.37 -41.05 24.33
C ARG A 883 -5.68 -39.82 24.93
N LEU A 884 -4.35 -39.77 24.87
CA LEU A 884 -3.56 -38.65 25.39
C LEU A 884 -3.82 -37.35 24.64
N PHE A 885 -3.93 -37.38 23.30
CA PHE A 885 -4.33 -36.20 22.52
C PHE A 885 -5.72 -35.69 22.93
N ASN A 886 -6.69 -36.57 23.19
CA ASN A 886 -8.01 -36.16 23.68
C ASN A 886 -7.94 -35.50 25.06
N ILE A 887 -7.12 -36.03 25.96
CA ILE A 887 -6.86 -35.40 27.28
C ILE A 887 -6.23 -34.01 27.08
N SER A 888 -5.19 -33.91 26.26
CA SER A 888 -4.53 -32.63 25.95
C SER A 888 -5.50 -31.60 25.35
N LYS A 889 -6.36 -32.01 24.40
CA LYS A 889 -7.43 -31.19 23.82
C LYS A 889 -8.37 -30.64 24.88
N GLN A 890 -8.77 -31.45 25.86
CA GLN A 890 -9.64 -30.99 26.97
C GLN A 890 -8.95 -29.91 27.81
N TYR A 891 -7.68 -30.09 28.15
CA TYR A 891 -6.91 -29.08 28.87
C TYR A 891 -6.77 -27.78 28.08
N PHE A 892 -6.40 -27.85 26.80
CA PHE A 892 -6.33 -26.66 25.94
C PHE A 892 -7.67 -25.95 25.78
N SER A 893 -8.80 -26.69 25.74
CA SER A 893 -10.13 -26.08 25.59
C SER A 893 -10.51 -25.14 26.74
N LYS A 894 -10.00 -25.40 27.95
CA LYS A 894 -10.21 -24.58 29.15
C LYS A 894 -9.37 -23.29 29.15
N ALA A 895 -8.37 -23.19 28.27
CA ALA A 895 -7.46 -22.05 28.14
C ALA A 895 -7.35 -21.56 26.67
N LYS A 896 -8.47 -21.63 25.92
CA LYS A 896 -8.48 -21.41 24.46
C LYS A 896 -7.92 -20.05 24.04
N SER A 897 -8.17 -18.99 24.82
CA SER A 897 -7.67 -17.63 24.57
C SER A 897 -6.16 -17.47 24.78
N GLU A 898 -5.53 -18.35 25.55
CA GLU A 898 -4.12 -18.24 25.92
C GLU A 898 -3.19 -19.03 25.00
N ASN A 899 -3.68 -20.04 24.27
CA ASN A 899 -2.82 -20.89 23.43
C ASN A 899 -3.52 -21.50 22.20
N ILE A 900 -4.19 -20.65 21.40
CA ILE A 900 -4.93 -21.07 20.20
C ILE A 900 -4.07 -21.91 19.23
N ARG A 901 -2.77 -21.59 19.08
CA ARG A 901 -1.85 -22.31 18.18
C ARG A 901 -1.73 -23.80 18.55
N ARG A 902 -1.36 -24.12 19.79
CA ARG A 902 -1.17 -25.51 20.24
C ARG A 902 -2.49 -26.27 20.28
N PHE A 903 -3.60 -25.60 20.60
CA PHE A 903 -4.93 -26.21 20.56
C PHE A 903 -5.30 -26.69 19.15
N VAL A 904 -5.10 -25.85 18.13
CA VAL A 904 -5.40 -26.20 16.73
C VAL A 904 -4.46 -27.29 16.23
N ILE A 905 -3.17 -27.25 16.57
CA ILE A 905 -2.23 -28.34 16.25
C ILE A 905 -2.68 -29.67 16.87
N CYS A 906 -3.12 -29.67 18.13
CA CYS A 906 -3.64 -30.86 18.80
C CYS A 906 -4.87 -31.44 18.08
N GLN A 907 -5.76 -30.58 17.56
CA GLN A 907 -6.92 -31.01 16.76
C GLN A 907 -6.49 -31.62 15.43
N ILE A 908 -5.49 -31.05 14.77
CA ILE A 908 -4.91 -31.58 13.54
C ILE A 908 -4.27 -32.96 13.79
N ASP A 909 -3.50 -33.11 14.87
CA ASP A 909 -2.88 -34.39 15.24
C ASP A 909 -3.92 -35.47 15.55
N LEU A 910 -5.08 -35.10 16.08
CA LEU A 910 -6.20 -36.03 16.28
C LEU A 910 -6.75 -36.58 14.96
N PHE A 911 -6.84 -35.77 13.90
CA PHE A 911 -7.22 -36.27 12.57
C PHE A 911 -6.19 -37.25 12.00
N VAL A 912 -4.89 -36.96 12.20
CA VAL A 912 -3.82 -37.89 11.81
C VAL A 912 -3.95 -39.20 12.59
N MET A 913 -4.26 -39.14 13.89
CA MET A 913 -4.48 -40.35 14.69
C MET A 913 -5.70 -41.16 14.26
N GLN A 914 -6.81 -40.51 13.90
CA GLN A 914 -7.98 -41.18 13.33
C GLN A 914 -7.58 -41.93 12.06
N ASN A 915 -6.79 -41.29 11.20
CA ASN A 915 -6.28 -41.92 9.99
C ASN A 915 -5.36 -43.13 10.31
N ILE A 916 -4.46 -43.02 11.29
CA ILE A 916 -3.60 -44.13 11.73
C ILE A 916 -4.43 -45.30 12.27
N LEU A 917 -5.45 -45.01 13.06
CA LEU A 917 -6.35 -46.01 13.67
C LEU A 917 -7.38 -46.58 12.69
N LYS A 918 -7.34 -46.18 11.42
CA LYS A 918 -8.29 -46.59 10.37
C LYS A 918 -9.74 -46.22 10.69
N GLU A 919 -9.92 -45.10 11.39
CA GLU A 919 -11.22 -44.47 11.61
C GLU A 919 -11.53 -43.50 10.45
N ASN A 920 -12.81 -43.17 10.25
CA ASN A 920 -13.22 -42.20 9.23
C ASN A 920 -12.74 -40.79 9.61
N VAL A 921 -11.95 -40.18 8.71
CA VAL A 921 -11.44 -38.81 8.88
C VAL A 921 -12.39 -37.81 8.21
N ASP A 922 -12.84 -36.81 8.96
CA ASP A 922 -13.55 -35.66 8.39
C ASP A 922 -12.55 -34.68 7.78
N TYR A 923 -12.28 -34.84 6.48
CA TYR A 923 -11.35 -33.98 5.75
C TYR A 923 -11.83 -32.53 5.59
N ILE A 924 -13.13 -32.27 5.68
CA ILE A 924 -13.67 -30.91 5.64
C ILE A 924 -13.30 -30.20 6.94
N ASP A 925 -13.60 -30.83 8.10
CA ASP A 925 -13.23 -30.23 9.38
C ASP A 925 -11.71 -30.18 9.58
N PHE A 926 -10.97 -31.18 9.09
CA PHE A 926 -9.51 -31.15 9.08
C PHE A 926 -9.00 -29.90 8.34
N MET A 927 -9.47 -29.66 7.10
CA MET A 927 -9.07 -28.46 6.37
C MET A 927 -9.50 -27.17 7.07
N ASN A 928 -10.66 -27.13 7.70
CA ASN A 928 -11.07 -25.97 8.48
C ASN A 928 -10.09 -25.69 9.62
N LYS A 929 -9.64 -26.71 10.36
CA LYS A 929 -8.63 -26.54 11.41
C LYS A 929 -7.28 -26.10 10.86
N VAL A 930 -6.86 -26.63 9.71
CA VAL A 930 -5.65 -26.18 9.02
C VAL A 930 -5.77 -24.71 8.60
N ASN A 931 -6.94 -24.28 8.09
CA ASN A 931 -7.16 -22.89 7.69
C ASN A 931 -7.13 -21.90 8.86
N ILE A 932 -7.54 -22.31 10.07
CA ILE A 932 -7.41 -21.47 11.28
C ILE A 932 -5.93 -21.10 11.52
N LEU A 933 -4.98 -22.01 11.24
CA LEU A 933 -3.55 -21.69 11.35
C LEU A 933 -3.16 -20.56 10.38
N ASN A 934 -3.71 -20.55 9.17
CA ASN A 934 -3.46 -19.49 8.19
C ASN A 934 -4.13 -18.17 8.59
N GLU A 935 -5.37 -18.22 9.10
CA GLU A 935 -6.10 -17.03 9.57
C GLU A 935 -5.39 -16.31 10.72
N HIS A 936 -4.72 -17.06 11.59
CA HIS A 936 -3.89 -16.54 12.67
C HIS A 936 -2.42 -16.32 12.29
N ASN A 937 -2.07 -16.44 11.00
CA ASN A 937 -0.73 -16.22 10.47
C ASN A 937 0.36 -17.17 11.04
N PHE A 938 -0.01 -18.38 11.46
CA PHE A 938 0.91 -19.43 11.90
C PHE A 938 1.46 -20.22 10.69
N LEU A 939 2.18 -19.54 9.79
CA LEU A 939 2.53 -20.03 8.45
C LEU A 939 3.29 -21.36 8.43
N GLN A 940 4.30 -21.54 9.30
CA GLN A 940 5.05 -22.81 9.38
C GLN A 940 4.15 -23.98 9.80
N GLU A 941 3.25 -23.76 10.76
CA GLU A 941 2.30 -24.76 11.22
C GLU A 941 1.22 -25.02 10.17
N TYR A 942 0.80 -23.99 9.41
CA TYR A 942 -0.11 -24.14 8.29
C TYR A 942 0.47 -25.06 7.19
N VAL A 943 1.75 -24.87 6.82
CA VAL A 943 2.45 -25.75 5.88
C VAL A 943 2.49 -27.19 6.40
N LYS A 944 2.89 -27.40 7.66
CA LYS A 944 2.91 -28.74 8.28
C LYS A 944 1.51 -29.35 8.35
N GLY A 945 0.47 -28.56 8.63
CA GLY A 945 -0.93 -28.98 8.61
C GLY A 945 -1.38 -29.44 7.22
N LYS A 946 -1.02 -28.72 6.16
CA LYS A 946 -1.26 -29.11 4.77
C LYS A 946 -0.52 -30.40 4.39
N LEU A 947 0.75 -30.51 4.78
CA LEU A 947 1.54 -31.71 4.58
C LEU A 947 0.87 -32.94 5.26
N LYS A 948 0.46 -32.82 6.53
CA LYS A 948 -0.29 -33.87 7.26
C LYS A 948 -1.61 -34.23 6.58
N PHE A 949 -2.36 -33.22 6.11
CA PHE A 949 -3.62 -33.42 5.40
C PHE A 949 -3.42 -34.28 4.15
N PHE A 950 -2.41 -33.98 3.34
CA PHE A 950 -2.10 -34.76 2.14
C PHE A 950 -1.60 -36.16 2.47
N ALA A 951 -0.73 -36.30 3.46
CA ALA A 951 -0.26 -37.62 3.91
C ALA A 951 -1.43 -38.54 4.32
N CYS A 952 -2.42 -38.01 5.07
CA CYS A 952 -3.62 -38.79 5.43
C CYS A 952 -4.43 -39.18 4.20
N ARG A 953 -4.64 -38.25 3.25
CA ARG A 953 -5.39 -38.56 2.01
C ARG A 953 -4.68 -39.60 1.15
N MET A 954 -3.35 -39.57 1.09
CA MET A 954 -2.56 -40.56 0.37
C MET A 954 -2.75 -41.96 0.95
N VAL A 955 -2.73 -42.08 2.28
CA VAL A 955 -2.95 -43.34 2.97
C VAL A 955 -4.37 -43.87 2.75
N ASP A 956 -5.40 -43.03 2.89
CA ASP A 956 -6.78 -43.47 2.65
C ASP A 956 -7.05 -43.84 1.18
N PHE A 957 -6.41 -43.16 0.23
CA PHE A 957 -6.47 -43.56 -1.18
C PHE A 957 -5.88 -44.97 -1.37
N GLY A 958 -4.71 -45.25 -0.77
CA GLY A 958 -4.07 -46.57 -0.82
C GLY A 958 -4.93 -47.68 -0.20
N ARG A 959 -5.70 -47.36 0.85
CA ARG A 959 -6.61 -48.32 1.50
C ARG A 959 -7.85 -48.62 0.65
N ILE A 960 -8.43 -47.60 0.02
CA ILE A 960 -9.63 -47.76 -0.81
C ILE A 960 -9.34 -48.50 -2.10
N ASN A 961 -8.19 -48.21 -2.74
CA ASN A 961 -7.90 -48.71 -4.09
C ASN A 961 -6.87 -49.86 -4.13
N GLY A 962 -6.52 -50.44 -2.98
CA GLY A 962 -5.66 -51.63 -2.86
C GLY A 962 -4.24 -51.41 -3.39
N ASP A 963 -3.79 -52.28 -4.30
CA ASP A 963 -2.44 -52.22 -4.90
C ASP A 963 -2.33 -51.28 -6.11
N SER A 964 -3.36 -50.47 -6.38
CA SER A 964 -3.27 -49.44 -7.42
C SER A 964 -2.48 -48.22 -6.94
N ARG A 965 -1.62 -47.68 -7.82
CA ARG A 965 -0.87 -46.46 -7.53
C ARG A 965 -1.81 -45.26 -7.41
N ILE A 966 -1.49 -44.34 -6.50
CA ILE A 966 -2.16 -43.04 -6.45
C ILE A 966 -1.96 -42.34 -7.80
N SER A 967 -3.03 -41.76 -8.33
CA SER A 967 -2.98 -41.07 -9.63
C SER A 967 -1.95 -39.94 -9.64
N VAL A 968 -1.21 -39.81 -10.74
CA VAL A 968 -0.24 -38.71 -10.95
C VAL A 968 -0.92 -37.35 -10.89
N SER A 969 -2.18 -37.23 -11.34
CA SER A 969 -2.96 -36.00 -11.27
C SER A 969 -3.19 -35.56 -9.83
N PHE A 970 -3.64 -36.45 -8.95
CA PHE A 970 -3.83 -36.16 -7.53
C PHE A 970 -2.54 -35.70 -6.85
N MET A 971 -1.43 -36.43 -7.05
CA MET A 971 -0.16 -36.06 -6.43
C MET A 971 0.40 -34.75 -7.00
N THR A 972 0.21 -34.49 -8.29
CA THR A 972 0.54 -33.21 -8.92
C THR A 972 -0.23 -32.06 -8.26
N GLU A 973 -1.52 -32.26 -7.96
CA GLU A 973 -2.33 -31.27 -7.23
C GLU A 973 -1.77 -31.00 -5.83
N CYS A 974 -1.44 -32.05 -5.07
CA CYS A 974 -0.86 -31.93 -3.73
C CYS A 974 0.47 -31.14 -3.75
N ILE A 975 1.38 -31.49 -4.67
CA ILE A 975 2.68 -30.81 -4.81
C ILE A 975 2.47 -29.36 -5.24
N ASN A 976 1.59 -29.10 -6.21
CA ASN A 976 1.28 -27.75 -6.67
C ASN A 976 0.69 -26.87 -5.56
N GLU A 977 -0.15 -27.42 -4.68
CA GLU A 977 -0.65 -26.69 -3.52
C GLU A 977 0.49 -26.30 -2.55
N ILE A 978 1.41 -27.21 -2.25
CA ILE A 978 2.55 -26.93 -1.35
C ILE A 978 3.52 -25.92 -1.97
N GLU A 979 3.86 -26.10 -3.25
CA GLU A 979 4.71 -25.16 -3.99
C GLU A 979 4.07 -23.77 -4.10
N LYS A 980 2.74 -23.71 -4.31
CA LYS A 980 1.97 -22.48 -4.25
C LYS A 980 2.14 -21.82 -2.89
N ILE A 981 1.94 -22.54 -1.78
CA ILE A 981 2.11 -21.98 -0.42
C ILE A 981 3.54 -21.47 -0.18
N LYS A 982 4.57 -22.19 -0.62
CA LYS A 982 5.99 -21.75 -0.51
C LYS A 982 6.24 -20.45 -1.26
N LEU A 983 5.80 -20.39 -2.52
CA LEU A 983 5.98 -19.23 -3.40
C LEU A 983 5.25 -17.99 -2.87
N ASN A 984 4.04 -18.19 -2.40
CA ASN A 984 3.13 -17.16 -1.89
C ASN A 984 3.61 -16.51 -0.59
N ASN A 985 4.20 -17.30 0.30
CA ASN A 985 4.57 -16.84 1.63
C ASN A 985 6.09 -16.63 1.76
N TYR A 986 6.85 -16.76 0.67
CA TYR A 986 8.32 -16.74 0.64
C TYR A 986 8.97 -17.66 1.67
N ILE A 987 8.35 -18.82 1.89
CA ILE A 987 8.83 -19.79 2.86
C ILE A 987 9.88 -20.66 2.17
N SER A 988 11.10 -20.64 2.72
CA SER A 988 12.09 -21.67 2.44
C SER A 988 11.82 -22.86 3.37
N LEU A 989 11.57 -24.04 2.82
CA LEU A 989 11.44 -25.25 3.64
C LEU A 989 12.83 -25.70 4.07
N GLN A 990 13.08 -25.73 5.38
CA GLN A 990 14.32 -26.20 5.98
C GLN A 990 13.99 -27.24 7.06
N GLY A 991 15.00 -27.97 7.56
CA GLY A 991 14.85 -28.91 8.68
C GLY A 991 13.64 -29.85 8.55
N ARG A 992 12.74 -29.81 9.54
CA ARG A 992 11.58 -30.72 9.64
C ARG A 992 10.56 -30.50 8.52
N GLU A 993 10.30 -29.26 8.09
CA GLU A 993 9.39 -28.97 6.99
C GLU A 993 9.88 -29.58 5.67
N ARG A 994 11.20 -29.47 5.43
CA ARG A 994 11.86 -30.09 4.27
C ARG A 994 11.76 -31.61 4.33
N TYR A 995 12.03 -32.18 5.50
CA TYR A 995 11.92 -33.63 5.74
C TYR A 995 10.52 -34.19 5.43
N LEU A 996 9.46 -33.53 5.91
CA LEU A 996 8.07 -33.92 5.64
C LEU A 996 7.71 -33.77 4.16
N TYR A 997 8.13 -32.67 3.53
CA TYR A 997 7.89 -32.45 2.12
C TYR A 997 8.56 -33.52 1.24
N ASN A 998 9.80 -33.88 1.58
CA ASN A 998 10.56 -34.90 0.85
C ASN A 998 9.91 -36.29 0.88
N TYR A 999 9.14 -36.65 1.91
CA TYR A 999 8.35 -37.88 1.91
C TYR A 999 7.28 -37.88 0.81
N ILE A 1000 6.51 -36.79 0.70
CA ILE A 1000 5.47 -36.67 -0.34
C ILE A 1000 6.12 -36.59 -1.73
N LEU A 1001 7.20 -35.83 -1.84
CA LEU A 1001 7.92 -35.63 -3.09
C LEU A 1001 8.60 -36.92 -3.59
N CYS A 1002 9.15 -37.72 -2.69
CA CYS A 1002 9.72 -39.02 -3.03
C CYS A 1002 8.66 -39.95 -3.66
N TYR A 1003 7.50 -40.10 -3.01
CA TYR A 1003 6.43 -40.93 -3.56
C TYR A 1003 5.91 -40.38 -4.90
N PHE A 1004 5.85 -39.06 -5.06
CA PHE A 1004 5.53 -38.42 -6.34
C PHE A 1004 6.52 -38.80 -7.45
N TYR A 1005 7.81 -38.83 -7.16
CA TYR A 1005 8.81 -39.28 -8.12
C TYR A 1005 8.69 -40.78 -8.45
N ILE A 1006 8.36 -41.63 -7.45
CA ILE A 1006 8.13 -43.07 -7.67
C ILE A 1006 7.00 -43.30 -8.66
N ILE A 1007 5.86 -42.62 -8.51
CA ILE A 1007 4.72 -42.83 -9.44
C ILE A 1007 4.98 -42.28 -10.84
N GLN A 1008 5.96 -41.37 -11.00
CA GLN A 1008 6.46 -40.90 -12.30
C GLN A 1008 7.60 -41.76 -12.86
N ASN A 1009 7.99 -42.83 -12.17
CA ASN A 1009 9.15 -43.67 -12.49
C ASN A 1009 10.49 -42.87 -12.52
N GLN A 1010 10.60 -41.80 -11.74
CA GLN A 1010 11.82 -40.99 -11.58
C GLN A 1010 12.63 -41.46 -10.36
N TYR A 1011 13.13 -42.69 -10.39
CA TYR A 1011 13.70 -43.34 -9.20
C TYR A 1011 14.97 -42.66 -8.65
N GLU A 1012 15.81 -42.05 -9.49
CA GLU A 1012 16.99 -41.30 -9.02
C GLU A 1012 16.60 -40.06 -8.21
N ASN A 1013 15.55 -39.35 -8.62
CA ASN A 1013 15.03 -38.21 -7.86
C ASN A 1013 14.38 -38.66 -6.54
N ALA A 1014 13.65 -39.79 -6.56
CA ALA A 1014 13.08 -40.40 -5.37
C ALA A 1014 14.17 -40.81 -4.36
N LYS A 1015 15.26 -41.41 -4.87
CA LYS A 1015 16.44 -41.81 -4.11
C LYS A 1015 17.12 -40.61 -3.46
N ALA A 1016 17.34 -39.53 -4.21
CA ALA A 1016 17.94 -38.31 -3.68
C ALA A 1016 17.12 -37.72 -2.51
N ALA A 1017 15.79 -37.67 -2.65
CA ALA A 1017 14.90 -37.17 -1.61
C ALA A 1017 14.94 -38.01 -0.32
N ILE A 1018 14.99 -39.35 -0.43
CA ILE A 1018 15.13 -40.24 0.74
C ILE A 1018 16.52 -40.12 1.37
N ILE A 1019 17.59 -40.01 0.58
CA ILE A 1019 18.95 -39.84 1.11
C ILE A 1019 19.04 -38.54 1.93
N GLU A 1020 18.44 -37.45 1.46
CA GLU A 1020 18.34 -36.19 2.22
C GLU A 1020 17.60 -36.41 3.57
N ASN A 1021 16.50 -37.18 3.56
CA ASN A 1021 15.77 -37.52 4.78
C ASN A 1021 16.57 -38.42 5.74
N LEU A 1022 17.32 -39.40 5.22
CA LEU A 1022 18.21 -40.25 6.02
C LEU A 1022 19.34 -39.43 6.67
N ALA A 1023 19.88 -38.43 5.95
CA ALA A 1023 20.87 -37.52 6.51
C ALA A 1023 20.28 -36.68 7.66
N TYR A 1024 19.04 -36.22 7.53
CA TYR A 1024 18.35 -35.46 8.59
C TYR A 1024 18.17 -36.29 9.87
N VAL A 1025 17.79 -37.56 9.77
CA VAL A 1025 17.56 -38.44 10.95
C VAL A 1025 18.78 -39.28 11.34
N LYS A 1026 19.99 -38.88 10.93
CA LYS A 1026 21.22 -39.65 11.16
C LYS A 1026 21.45 -39.95 12.64
N GLU A 1027 21.22 -38.98 13.51
CA GLU A 1027 21.40 -39.11 14.97
C GLU A 1027 20.17 -39.70 15.70
N ALA A 1028 19.05 -39.90 14.99
CA ALA A 1028 17.87 -40.52 15.57
C ALA A 1028 18.03 -42.04 15.77
N GLY A 1029 17.17 -42.59 16.61
CA GLY A 1029 17.08 -44.02 16.91
C GLY A 1029 16.77 -44.86 15.67
N ALA A 1030 17.11 -46.15 15.75
CA ALA A 1030 16.97 -47.09 14.63
C ALA A 1030 15.55 -47.13 14.07
N THR A 1031 14.52 -47.00 14.91
CA THR A 1031 13.13 -47.12 14.45
C THR A 1031 12.69 -46.00 13.50
N TYR A 1032 13.35 -44.83 13.51
CA TYR A 1032 13.06 -43.72 12.58
C TYR A 1032 13.70 -43.92 11.21
N LYS A 1033 14.71 -44.80 11.12
CA LYS A 1033 15.43 -45.13 9.88
C LYS A 1033 14.74 -46.23 9.08
N ILE A 1034 14.11 -47.18 9.78
CA ILE A 1034 13.35 -48.30 9.19
C ILE A 1034 12.43 -47.89 8.03
N PRO A 1035 11.49 -46.93 8.17
CA PRO A 1035 10.60 -46.57 7.06
C PRO A 1035 11.34 -45.99 5.85
N LEU A 1036 12.40 -45.22 6.08
CA LEU A 1036 13.22 -44.64 5.01
C LEU A 1036 14.04 -45.70 4.28
N GLU A 1037 14.68 -46.61 5.02
CA GLU A 1037 15.46 -47.72 4.48
C GLU A 1037 14.58 -48.70 3.70
N HIS A 1038 13.39 -49.02 4.23
CA HIS A 1038 12.39 -49.81 3.52
C HIS A 1038 11.99 -49.14 2.20
N ASN A 1039 11.67 -47.85 2.22
CA ASN A 1039 11.27 -47.14 1.01
C ASN A 1039 12.40 -47.06 -0.02
N LEU A 1040 13.64 -46.88 0.44
CA LEU A 1040 14.83 -46.80 -0.41
C LEU A 1040 15.11 -48.12 -1.13
N ALA A 1041 14.95 -49.25 -0.43
CA ALA A 1041 15.17 -50.58 -0.99
C ALA A 1041 14.12 -50.98 -2.05
N ASN A 1042 12.93 -50.36 -2.00
CA ASN A 1042 11.75 -50.84 -2.72
C ASN A 1042 11.16 -49.82 -3.73
N LEU A 1043 11.93 -48.82 -4.16
CA LEU A 1043 11.45 -47.71 -5.01
C LEU A 1043 10.65 -48.15 -6.24
N GLU A 1044 11.03 -49.24 -6.89
CA GLU A 1044 10.39 -49.73 -8.12
C GLU A 1044 9.13 -50.57 -7.85
N THR A 1045 9.06 -51.25 -6.70
CA THR A 1045 7.97 -52.17 -6.33
C THR A 1045 6.83 -51.46 -5.62
N ILE A 1046 7.08 -50.29 -5.04
CA ILE A 1046 6.08 -49.48 -4.32
C ILE A 1046 4.85 -49.15 -5.19
N ARG A 1047 3.68 -49.43 -4.63
CA ARG A 1047 2.36 -49.16 -5.22
C ARG A 1047 1.45 -48.33 -4.31
N ARG A 1048 1.35 -48.63 -3.03
CA ARG A 1048 0.43 -47.94 -2.09
C ARG A 1048 1.17 -47.29 -0.92
N VAL A 1049 0.48 -46.49 -0.12
CA VAL A 1049 1.05 -45.72 1.00
C VAL A 1049 0.38 -46.12 2.32
N GLU A 1050 1.17 -46.33 3.38
CA GLU A 1050 0.67 -46.62 4.73
C GLU A 1050 1.49 -45.89 5.81
N TRP A 1051 0.89 -45.76 6.99
CA TRP A 1051 1.60 -45.29 8.18
C TRP A 1051 2.47 -46.41 8.75
N PHE A 1052 3.73 -46.09 9.05
CA PHE A 1052 4.63 -46.98 9.76
C PHE A 1052 4.13 -47.20 11.20
N GLN A 1053 4.05 -48.47 11.58
CA GLN A 1053 3.83 -48.99 12.91
C GLN A 1053 4.97 -49.93 13.26
N ASN A 1054 5.58 -49.70 14.43
CA ASN A 1054 6.68 -50.50 14.92
C ASN A 1054 6.25 -51.96 15.12
N GLN A 1055 7.17 -52.89 14.91
CA GLN A 1055 6.94 -54.35 15.04
C GLN A 1055 5.93 -54.95 14.03
N CYS A 1056 5.52 -54.20 13.01
CA CYS A 1056 4.77 -54.72 11.87
C CYS A 1056 5.70 -55.05 10.71
N ASN A 1057 5.44 -56.16 10.01
CA ASN A 1057 6.12 -56.48 8.76
C ASN A 1057 5.36 -55.83 7.59
N TYR A 1058 6.07 -55.10 6.74
CA TYR A 1058 5.50 -54.42 5.58
C TYR A 1058 5.94 -55.12 4.29
N PRO A 1059 5.02 -55.33 3.33
CA PRO A 1059 5.38 -55.80 1.99
C PRO A 1059 6.18 -54.75 1.22
N GLU A 1060 7.04 -55.21 0.30
CA GLU A 1060 7.86 -54.36 -0.57
C GLU A 1060 7.03 -53.36 -1.40
N ASN A 1061 5.76 -53.68 -1.69
CA ASN A 1061 4.88 -52.81 -2.47
C ASN A 1061 4.28 -51.61 -1.69
N VAL A 1062 4.71 -51.37 -0.45
CA VAL A 1062 4.16 -50.32 0.43
C VAL A 1062 5.18 -49.21 0.69
N TYR A 1063 4.77 -47.95 0.48
CA TYR A 1063 5.50 -46.77 0.93
C TYR A 1063 5.14 -46.42 2.36
N LEU A 1064 6.13 -46.29 3.23
CA LEU A 1064 5.95 -46.05 4.65
C LEU A 1064 6.14 -44.58 5.01
N LEU A 1065 5.17 -44.01 5.71
CA LEU A 1065 5.23 -42.68 6.32
C LEU A 1065 5.41 -42.79 7.84
N ASP A 1066 6.38 -42.07 8.42
CA ASP A 1066 6.59 -42.08 9.88
C ASP A 1066 5.80 -41.00 10.60
N SER A 1067 4.65 -41.36 11.20
CA SER A 1067 3.73 -40.44 11.87
C SER A 1067 4.32 -39.57 12.98
N ARG A 1068 5.48 -39.94 13.58
CA ARG A 1068 6.04 -39.21 14.73
C ARG A 1068 6.61 -37.85 14.35
N PHE A 1069 7.09 -37.73 13.10
CA PHE A 1069 7.58 -36.47 12.56
C PHE A 1069 6.50 -35.61 11.91
N TRP A 1070 5.38 -36.20 11.49
CA TRP A 1070 4.21 -35.48 10.97
C TRP A 1070 3.57 -34.72 12.10
#